data_AF-X6BI97-F1
#
_entry.id   AF-X6BI97-F1
#
_cell.length_a   1.000
_cell.length_b   1.000
_cell.length_c   1.000
_cell.angle_alpha   90.00
_cell.angle_beta   90.00
_cell.angle_gamma   90.00
#
_symmetry.space_group_name_H-M   'P 1'
#
loop_
_entity.id
_entity.type
_entity.pdbx_description
1 polymer ?
#
loop_
_entity_poly.entity_id
_entity_poly.type
_entity_poly.pdbx_seq_one_letter_code
_entity_poly.pdbx_strand_id
1 'polypeptide(L)'
;MDRDRREGLDHLAMARTSTIDRAQDLLALYRKHLPRHAAELVHSKMPASQREEALQRLRSGAIRIIVCVDMLGEGFDLPRLKIAGLHDRHRSEAVTLQFIGRFTRAEAGLGDATVVAGVSLEDPKEWLNALYKEDADWNTLLDTGSERRVEHQRRREELYTGLDADFEAIPAETVTPKLNTHVFRTHCNLWEPQSLERIETSSVGLVEGPIVNDELRLVMAVTRHEDTLRWTRVKHPTNVIYNLVMAHWDQEKELLYVHSYPEDGLVIAVAKLLCGTDVELLQGEAVFRVLHGFRRVMLTNLGVKETQVKPIRFQLSTGIDITEQLELTVENRSRIKTNLFGTGYVDEPVYAGDDVDELQAGKRSIGCSTKGKIWSQDGTVSPDDWIKWCQSIGPKIADDSINTDMVLRNVLRPKRQQDFPVEKIPISIDWPEGLSVSDEDRTTISFGEQSMPLSECDLEISAFEIGAPVRFRIRSAGFSAEFEADIRDGIATFRRRNGAPVTITRGKRTRDILDLFREDPPASFKGTGNRSFQMPISPEIVNAVEATRLEGHGYLDRLIDSLLERLDPAPAHAPGSVRYKIPTDEDCRDARNKVGVNLTPEGKEVLFRLLDNGAGYNSAGRRMSITQTAVKNRKKDWESAGGKHREKMFISYLDTVA
;
A
#
# COMPACT_ATOMS: atom_id res chain seq x y z
N MET A 1 20.81 -12.32 31.04
CA MET A 1 20.56 -13.28 32.14
C MET A 1 21.14 -12.78 33.46
N ASP A 2 22.45 -12.83 33.72
CA ASP A 2 23.01 -12.40 35.01
C ASP A 2 22.89 -10.88 35.26
N ARG A 3 22.83 -10.08 34.19
CA ARG A 3 22.48 -8.64 34.25
C ARG A 3 21.02 -8.45 34.68
N ASP A 4 20.09 -9.03 33.91
CA ASP A 4 18.64 -8.96 34.13
C ASP A 4 18.26 -9.41 35.55
N ARG A 5 18.92 -10.46 36.05
CA ARG A 5 18.68 -10.99 37.39
C ARG A 5 19.16 -10.06 38.52
N ARG A 6 20.20 -9.25 38.27
CA ARG A 6 20.62 -8.17 39.21
C ARG A 6 19.65 -7.00 39.20
N GLU A 7 18.94 -6.80 38.10
CA GLU A 7 17.90 -5.78 37.91
C GLU A 7 16.52 -6.25 38.37
N GLY A 8 16.41 -7.46 38.94
CA GLY A 8 15.16 -8.03 39.44
C GLY A 8 14.27 -8.64 38.37
N LEU A 9 14.75 -8.78 37.13
CA LEU A 9 14.01 -9.32 35.99
C LEU A 9 14.16 -10.85 35.92
N ASP A 10 13.05 -11.58 36.01
CA ASP A 10 13.04 -13.05 36.09
C ASP A 10 12.93 -13.72 34.69
N HIS A 11 13.83 -13.31 33.80
CA HIS A 11 13.89 -13.71 32.40
C HIS A 11 14.39 -15.15 32.18
N LEU A 12 13.76 -15.86 31.24
CA LEU A 12 14.17 -17.16 30.73
C LEU A 12 14.85 -16.99 29.36
N ALA A 13 15.72 -17.93 29.01
CA ALA A 13 16.44 -17.92 27.75
C ALA A 13 16.10 -19.11 26.85
N MET A 14 16.28 -18.89 25.55
CA MET A 14 16.20 -19.91 24.52
C MET A 14 17.44 -19.86 23.64
N ALA A 15 17.87 -21.02 23.17
CA ALA A 15 18.88 -21.15 22.12
C ALA A 15 18.28 -21.97 20.97
N ARG A 16 18.32 -21.43 19.76
CA ARG A 16 17.77 -22.10 18.57
C ARG A 16 18.88 -22.46 17.59
N THR A 17 18.72 -23.62 16.95
CA THR A 17 19.66 -24.21 15.98
C THR A 17 18.89 -25.00 14.92
N SER A 18 19.54 -25.30 13.79
CA SER A 18 18.90 -25.89 12.61
C SER A 18 18.77 -27.41 12.65
N THR A 19 19.56 -28.12 13.48
CA THR A 19 19.53 -29.59 13.53
C THR A 19 19.61 -30.13 14.95
N ILE A 20 19.04 -31.32 15.18
CA ILE A 20 19.02 -31.97 16.51
C ILE A 20 20.43 -32.26 17.02
N ASP A 21 21.34 -32.67 16.14
CA ASP A 21 22.72 -32.98 16.52
C ASP A 21 23.44 -31.71 17.01
N ARG A 22 23.29 -30.59 16.30
CA ARG A 22 23.82 -29.29 16.74
C ARG A 22 23.20 -28.83 18.05
N ALA A 23 21.93 -29.13 18.28
CA ALA A 23 21.25 -28.81 19.53
C ALA A 23 21.78 -29.59 20.73
N GLN A 24 22.19 -30.84 20.52
CA GLN A 24 22.86 -31.63 21.55
C GLN A 24 24.24 -31.05 21.88
N ASP A 25 25.01 -30.67 20.85
CA ASP A 25 26.31 -30.01 21.03
C ASP A 25 26.19 -28.68 21.77
N LEU A 26 25.22 -27.84 21.37
CA LEU A 26 24.93 -26.58 22.03
C LEU A 26 24.49 -26.78 23.48
N LEU A 27 23.62 -27.76 23.76
CA LEU A 27 23.22 -28.06 25.12
C LEU A 27 24.43 -28.40 26.01
N ALA A 28 25.39 -29.17 25.50
CA ALA A 28 26.62 -29.48 26.22
C ALA A 28 27.43 -28.20 26.52
N LEU A 29 27.53 -27.28 25.55
CA LEU A 29 28.21 -25.99 25.73
C LEU A 29 27.49 -25.11 26.75
N TYR A 30 26.16 -24.99 26.68
CA TYR A 30 25.36 -24.23 27.64
C TYR A 30 25.54 -24.77 29.07
N ARG A 31 25.49 -26.10 29.27
CA ARG A 31 25.71 -26.71 30.59
C ARG A 31 27.13 -26.50 31.12
N LYS A 32 28.13 -26.57 30.24
CA LYS A 32 29.54 -26.36 30.59
C LYS A 32 29.83 -24.91 30.99
N HIS A 33 29.31 -23.95 30.24
CA HIS A 33 29.66 -22.54 30.40
C HIS A 33 28.70 -21.76 31.31
N LEU A 34 27.46 -22.22 31.47
CA LEU A 34 26.44 -21.61 32.33
C LEU A 34 25.90 -22.61 33.37
N PRO A 35 26.76 -23.21 34.23
CA PRO A 35 26.35 -24.26 35.18
C PRO A 35 25.33 -23.79 36.23
N ARG A 36 25.18 -22.48 36.42
CA ARG A 36 24.19 -21.86 37.33
C ARG A 36 22.78 -21.77 36.73
N HIS A 37 22.64 -22.04 35.43
CA HIS A 37 21.38 -21.94 34.70
C HIS A 37 21.05 -23.31 34.11
N ALA A 38 20.04 -23.98 34.66
CA ALA A 38 19.62 -25.29 34.17
C ALA A 38 19.18 -25.18 32.71
N ALA A 39 19.75 -26.04 31.85
CA ALA A 39 19.52 -26.08 30.42
C ALA A 39 19.01 -27.45 29.96
N GLU A 40 18.01 -27.47 29.08
CA GLU A 40 17.44 -28.68 28.48
C GLU A 40 17.15 -28.54 27.00
N LEU A 41 17.15 -29.67 26.29
CA LEU A 41 16.89 -29.74 24.85
C LEU A 41 15.43 -30.13 24.61
N VAL A 42 14.78 -29.43 23.68
CA VAL A 42 13.43 -29.75 23.18
C VAL A 42 13.43 -29.76 21.66
N HIS A 43 13.04 -30.88 21.06
CA HIS A 43 12.93 -31.02 19.61
C HIS A 43 11.70 -31.83 19.18
N SER A 44 11.33 -31.73 17.91
CA SER A 44 10.10 -32.32 17.34
C SER A 44 10.01 -33.84 17.51
N LYS A 45 11.15 -34.54 17.46
CA LYS A 45 11.22 -36.00 17.65
C LYS A 45 11.04 -36.50 19.09
N MET A 46 10.84 -35.62 20.09
CA MET A 46 10.60 -36.05 21.48
C MET A 46 9.15 -36.52 21.67
N PRO A 47 8.91 -37.56 22.52
CA PRO A 47 7.57 -37.92 22.94
C PRO A 47 6.81 -36.74 23.53
N ALA A 48 5.52 -36.63 23.24
CA ALA A 48 4.68 -35.50 23.68
C ALA A 48 4.68 -35.31 25.20
N SER A 49 4.70 -36.40 25.97
CA SER A 49 4.79 -36.37 27.43
C SER A 49 6.10 -35.75 27.95
N GLN A 50 7.24 -36.12 27.36
CA GLN A 50 8.55 -35.58 27.75
C GLN A 50 8.69 -34.10 27.34
N ARG A 51 8.11 -33.72 26.20
CA ARG A 51 8.06 -32.32 25.77
C ARG A 51 7.22 -31.48 26.74
N GLU A 52 6.04 -31.96 27.12
CA GLU A 52 5.16 -31.27 28.06
C GLU A 52 5.84 -31.10 29.44
N GLU A 53 6.53 -32.13 29.92
CA GLU A 53 7.31 -32.07 31.16
C GLU A 53 8.41 -31.01 31.10
N ALA A 54 9.18 -30.97 30.01
CA ALA A 54 10.22 -29.95 29.81
C ALA A 54 9.63 -28.52 29.78
N LEU A 55 8.46 -28.34 29.15
CA LEU A 55 7.77 -27.05 29.12
C LEU A 55 7.21 -26.65 30.50
N GLN A 56 6.69 -27.59 31.30
CA GLN A 56 6.26 -27.32 32.67
C GLN A 56 7.43 -26.94 33.57
N ARG A 57 8.58 -27.58 33.40
CA ARG A 57 9.81 -27.25 34.12
C ARG A 57 10.40 -25.90 33.69
N LEU A 58 10.21 -25.51 32.44
CA LEU A 58 10.51 -24.15 31.98
C LEU A 58 9.55 -23.11 32.59
N ARG A 59 8.23 -23.37 32.59
CA ARG A 59 7.21 -22.49 33.17
C ARG A 59 7.39 -22.28 34.68
N SER A 60 7.78 -23.32 35.42
CA SER A 60 8.07 -23.24 36.85
C SER A 60 9.42 -22.60 37.18
N GLY A 61 10.27 -22.34 36.18
CA GLY A 61 11.60 -21.77 36.36
C GLY A 61 12.66 -22.76 36.89
N ALA A 62 12.31 -24.06 36.97
CA ALA A 62 13.25 -25.15 37.25
C ALA A 62 14.30 -25.30 36.13
N ILE A 63 13.93 -24.95 34.91
CA ILE A 63 14.83 -24.78 33.76
C ILE A 63 14.86 -23.30 33.39
N ARG A 64 16.05 -22.80 33.07
CA ARG A 64 16.28 -21.39 32.72
C ARG A 64 16.65 -21.19 31.26
N ILE A 65 17.15 -22.23 30.61
CA ILE A 65 17.57 -22.20 29.21
C ILE A 65 16.94 -23.39 28.47
N ILE A 66 16.25 -23.14 27.38
CA ILE A 66 15.77 -24.20 26.48
C ILE A 66 16.53 -24.15 25.16
N VAL A 67 17.15 -25.26 24.76
CA VAL A 67 17.75 -25.42 23.43
C VAL A 67 16.72 -26.08 22.52
N CYS A 68 16.43 -25.54 21.34
CA CYS A 68 15.37 -26.08 20.49
C CYS A 68 15.71 -26.11 19.00
N VAL A 69 15.01 -27.03 18.30
CA VAL A 69 15.04 -27.24 16.85
C VAL A 69 13.61 -27.36 16.35
N ASP A 70 13.23 -26.48 15.42
CA ASP A 70 11.94 -26.47 14.71
C ASP A 70 10.72 -26.77 15.60
N MET A 71 10.74 -26.22 16.81
CA MET A 71 9.68 -26.35 17.81
C MET A 71 9.51 -25.02 18.52
N LEU A 72 8.25 -24.76 18.94
CA LEU A 72 7.67 -23.47 19.37
C LEU A 72 7.03 -22.67 18.22
N GLY A 73 6.22 -23.36 17.41
CA GLY A 73 5.27 -22.77 16.45
C GLY A 73 3.97 -22.30 17.13
N GLU A 74 2.92 -22.00 16.33
CA GLU A 74 1.59 -21.54 16.77
C GLU A 74 1.08 -22.16 18.08
N GLY A 75 0.69 -21.30 19.05
CA GLY A 75 0.10 -21.70 20.33
C GLY A 75 1.04 -21.74 21.56
N PHE A 76 2.35 -21.53 21.41
CA PHE A 76 3.26 -21.41 22.56
C PHE A 76 3.31 -19.98 23.11
N ASP A 77 2.86 -19.79 24.35
CA ASP A 77 2.86 -18.51 25.06
C ASP A 77 3.61 -18.61 26.40
N LEU A 78 4.71 -17.87 26.51
CA LEU A 78 5.52 -17.76 27.73
C LEU A 78 6.18 -16.37 27.80
N PRO A 79 5.48 -15.34 28.32
CA PRO A 79 5.95 -13.95 28.32
C PRO A 79 7.31 -13.72 28.97
N ARG A 80 7.67 -14.58 29.94
CA ARG A 80 8.96 -14.52 30.67
C ARG A 80 10.17 -14.92 29.85
N LEU A 81 9.98 -15.46 28.64
CA LEU A 81 11.03 -15.86 27.73
C LEU A 81 11.53 -14.64 26.96
N LYS A 82 12.49 -13.92 27.54
CA LYS A 82 12.96 -12.62 27.05
C LYS A 82 14.36 -12.64 26.45
N ILE A 83 15.05 -13.79 26.46
CA ILE A 83 16.41 -13.90 25.92
C ILE A 83 16.42 -14.97 24.83
N ALA A 84 16.85 -14.62 23.61
CA ALA A 84 16.95 -15.55 22.49
C ALA A 84 18.36 -15.57 21.91
N GLY A 85 18.95 -16.77 21.80
CA GLY A 85 20.21 -17.03 21.10
C GLY A 85 19.95 -17.71 19.76
N LEU A 86 20.33 -17.07 18.66
CA LEU A 86 20.21 -17.60 17.30
C LEU A 86 21.58 -18.12 16.84
N HIS A 87 21.74 -19.44 16.78
CA HIS A 87 23.02 -20.09 16.44
C HIS A 87 23.13 -20.51 14.97
N ASP A 88 22.01 -20.60 14.23
CA ASP A 88 21.98 -20.97 12.80
C ASP A 88 21.01 -20.10 11.99
N ARG A 89 21.29 -19.93 10.69
CA ARG A 89 20.36 -19.29 9.72
C ARG A 89 19.15 -20.20 9.47
N HIS A 90 17.95 -19.61 9.44
CA HIS A 90 16.80 -20.27 8.84
C HIS A 90 16.67 -19.83 7.38
N ARG A 91 16.02 -20.66 6.54
CA ARG A 91 15.74 -20.33 5.14
C ARG A 91 14.75 -19.16 4.99
N SER A 92 14.03 -18.78 6.05
CA SER A 92 13.01 -17.72 6.03
C SER A 92 13.23 -16.68 7.14
N GLU A 93 13.39 -15.42 6.71
CA GLU A 93 13.45 -14.23 7.58
C GLU A 93 12.11 -13.97 8.28
N ALA A 94 10.99 -14.29 7.63
CA ALA A 94 9.64 -14.14 8.17
C ALA A 94 9.39 -15.06 9.37
N VAL A 95 9.90 -16.30 9.34
CA VAL A 95 9.82 -17.22 10.49
C VAL A 95 10.65 -16.70 11.67
N THR A 96 11.76 -16.00 11.39
CA THR A 96 12.60 -15.38 12.41
C THR A 96 11.94 -14.13 13.00
N LEU A 97 11.27 -13.32 12.17
CA LEU A 97 10.51 -12.12 12.59
C LEU A 97 9.23 -12.46 13.35
N GLN A 98 8.42 -13.42 12.88
CA GLN A 98 7.26 -13.93 13.62
C GLN A 98 7.68 -14.54 14.96
N PHE A 99 8.84 -15.20 14.98
CA PHE A 99 9.43 -15.71 16.22
C PHE A 99 9.81 -14.56 17.16
N ILE A 100 10.54 -13.53 16.70
CA ILE A 100 10.92 -12.37 17.52
C ILE A 100 9.68 -11.58 18.00
N GLY A 101 8.66 -11.40 17.17
CA GLY A 101 7.41 -10.71 17.52
C GLY A 101 6.59 -11.42 18.62
N ARG A 102 6.80 -12.73 18.82
CA ARG A 102 6.23 -13.45 19.97
C ARG A 102 7.00 -13.18 21.27
N PHE A 103 8.25 -12.76 21.21
CA PHE A 103 9.09 -12.45 22.38
C PHE A 103 8.85 -11.03 22.92
N THR A 104 8.34 -10.11 22.10
CA THR A 104 8.16 -8.69 22.44
C THR A 104 6.86 -8.35 23.17
N ARG A 105 5.94 -9.32 23.35
CA ARG A 105 4.69 -9.08 24.11
C ARG A 105 4.98 -8.56 25.53
N ALA A 106 4.34 -7.47 25.89
CA ALA A 106 4.54 -6.78 27.16
C ALA A 106 3.62 -7.35 28.25
N GLU A 107 4.21 -7.74 29.38
CA GLU A 107 3.50 -8.03 30.63
C GLU A 107 4.08 -7.11 31.72
N ALA A 108 3.24 -6.63 32.63
CA ALA A 108 3.67 -5.71 33.68
C ALA A 108 4.74 -6.37 34.58
N GLY A 109 5.94 -5.78 34.64
CA GLY A 109 7.06 -6.27 35.46
C GLY A 109 8.11 -7.10 34.71
N LEU A 110 7.99 -7.26 33.39
CA LEU A 110 9.02 -7.86 32.52
C LEU A 110 9.76 -6.77 31.74
N GLY A 111 11.09 -6.89 31.63
CA GLY A 111 11.93 -5.93 30.91
C GLY A 111 12.05 -6.25 29.41
N ASP A 112 12.95 -5.53 28.73
CA ASP A 112 13.14 -5.64 27.29
C ASP A 112 13.62 -7.03 26.85
N ALA A 113 13.18 -7.46 25.66
CA ALA A 113 13.67 -8.68 25.04
C ALA A 113 15.08 -8.48 24.48
N THR A 114 15.97 -9.45 24.69
CA THR A 114 17.35 -9.45 24.18
C THR A 114 17.54 -10.60 23.19
N VAL A 115 17.95 -10.29 21.97
CA VAL A 115 18.33 -11.28 20.94
C VAL A 115 19.85 -11.26 20.72
N VAL A 116 20.48 -12.43 20.69
CA VAL A 116 21.92 -12.61 20.49
C VAL A 116 22.12 -13.51 19.28
N ALA A 117 22.82 -13.02 18.26
CA ALA A 117 23.13 -13.77 17.04
C ALA A 117 24.64 -13.71 16.75
N GLY A 118 25.21 -14.80 16.22
CA GLY A 118 26.64 -14.89 15.91
C GLY A 118 27.05 -14.08 14.67
N VAL A 119 28.15 -13.33 14.76
CA VAL A 119 28.66 -12.38 13.74
C VAL A 119 29.54 -13.08 12.66
N SER A 120 29.66 -14.41 12.67
CA SER A 120 30.59 -15.18 11.81
C SER A 120 29.97 -15.71 10.51
N LEU A 121 28.83 -15.17 10.09
CA LEU A 121 28.22 -15.44 8.79
C LEU A 121 28.46 -14.21 7.91
N GLU A 122 28.88 -14.41 6.66
CA GLU A 122 29.10 -13.32 5.71
C GLU A 122 27.91 -12.33 5.70
N ASP A 123 28.31 -11.08 5.94
CA ASP A 123 27.58 -9.84 6.22
C ASP A 123 26.37 -9.88 7.18
N PRO A 124 26.59 -9.69 8.50
CA PRO A 124 25.53 -9.46 9.48
C PRO A 124 24.73 -8.19 9.21
N LYS A 125 25.26 -7.23 8.43
CA LYS A 125 24.69 -5.89 8.32
C LYS A 125 23.40 -5.86 7.53
N GLU A 126 23.13 -6.75 6.58
CA GLU A 126 21.90 -6.64 5.78
C GLU A 126 20.64 -6.98 6.58
N TRP A 127 20.62 -8.13 7.28
CA TRP A 127 19.45 -8.52 8.08
C TRP A 127 19.35 -7.73 9.39
N LEU A 128 20.46 -7.41 10.07
CA LEU A 128 20.42 -6.53 11.24
C LEU A 128 20.02 -5.11 10.82
N ASN A 129 20.50 -4.58 9.69
CA ASN A 129 20.01 -3.27 9.24
C ASN A 129 18.55 -3.33 8.82
N ALA A 130 18.02 -4.44 8.30
CA ALA A 130 16.58 -4.56 8.09
C ALA A 130 15.80 -4.48 9.42
N LEU A 131 16.31 -5.11 10.48
CA LEU A 131 15.72 -5.08 11.83
C LEU A 131 15.92 -3.76 12.60
N TYR A 132 17.07 -3.09 12.43
CA TYR A 132 17.38 -1.80 13.07
C TYR A 132 16.89 -0.59 12.25
N LYS A 133 16.53 -0.77 10.97
CA LYS A 133 15.83 0.24 10.16
C LYS A 133 14.35 0.40 10.53
N GLU A 134 13.77 -0.53 11.29
CA GLU A 134 12.38 -0.51 11.73
C GLU A 134 12.22 -0.05 13.20
N ASP A 135 12.93 1.00 13.62
CA ASP A 135 12.71 1.63 14.93
C ASP A 135 11.68 2.76 14.83
N ALA A 136 10.41 2.36 14.66
CA ALA A 136 9.25 3.21 14.96
C ALA A 136 8.04 2.34 15.33
N ASP A 137 7.81 2.19 16.63
CA ASP A 137 6.54 1.83 17.26
C ASP A 137 5.90 0.50 16.80
N TRP A 138 6.48 -0.61 17.26
CA TRP A 138 6.04 -1.98 17.01
C TRP A 138 4.58 -2.28 17.42
N ASN A 139 3.98 -1.49 18.31
CA ASN A 139 2.59 -1.72 18.73
C ASN A 139 1.55 -1.18 17.72
N THR A 140 1.92 -0.24 16.84
CA THR A 140 1.03 0.33 15.82
C THR A 140 1.19 -0.37 14.46
N LEU A 141 2.35 -0.97 14.17
CA LEU A 141 2.62 -1.68 12.91
C LEU A 141 2.02 -3.10 12.84
N LEU A 142 1.63 -3.69 13.96
CA LEU A 142 1.11 -5.06 14.01
C LEU A 142 -0.37 -5.20 13.63
N ASP A 143 -1.14 -4.11 13.53
CA ASP A 143 -2.61 -4.18 13.41
C ASP A 143 -3.18 -3.91 12.01
N THR A 144 -2.39 -3.58 10.97
CA THR A 144 -2.97 -3.28 9.64
C THR A 144 -2.10 -3.58 8.41
N GLY A 145 -0.83 -3.98 8.58
CA GLY A 145 0.11 -4.18 7.45
C GLY A 145 0.69 -5.59 7.28
N SER A 146 0.36 -6.53 8.17
CA SER A 146 0.97 -7.85 8.22
C SER A 146 0.55 -8.75 7.06
N GLU A 147 -0.73 -8.77 6.68
CA GLU A 147 -1.25 -9.68 5.65
C GLU A 147 -0.74 -9.38 4.24
N ARG A 148 -0.71 -8.10 3.83
CA ARG A 148 -0.21 -7.70 2.50
C ARG A 148 1.27 -8.03 2.34
N ARG A 149 2.09 -7.74 3.36
CA ARG A 149 3.52 -8.07 3.36
C ARG A 149 3.73 -9.59 3.40
N VAL A 150 2.95 -10.32 4.19
CA VAL A 150 3.01 -11.79 4.26
C VAL A 150 2.64 -12.42 2.92
N GLU A 151 1.60 -11.96 2.23
CA GLU A 151 1.21 -12.51 0.93
C GLU A 151 2.23 -12.17 -0.18
N HIS A 152 2.77 -10.94 -0.21
CA HIS A 152 3.86 -10.61 -1.13
C HIS A 152 5.12 -11.46 -0.86
N GLN A 153 5.46 -11.68 0.42
CA GLN A 153 6.59 -12.51 0.81
C GLN A 153 6.37 -13.98 0.44
N ARG A 154 5.16 -14.51 0.68
CA ARG A 154 4.75 -15.88 0.35
C ARG A 154 4.84 -16.14 -1.16
N ARG A 155 4.35 -15.22 -1.99
CA ARG A 155 4.43 -15.34 -3.45
C ARG A 155 5.86 -15.26 -3.98
N ARG A 156 6.70 -14.41 -3.38
CA ARG A 156 8.13 -14.40 -3.70
C ARG A 156 8.76 -15.75 -3.35
N GLU A 157 8.43 -16.33 -2.20
CA GLU A 157 8.91 -17.65 -1.81
C GLU A 157 8.42 -18.75 -2.78
N GLU A 158 7.16 -18.73 -3.21
CA GLU A 158 6.61 -19.64 -4.24
C GLU A 158 7.35 -19.51 -5.57
N LEU A 159 7.58 -18.27 -6.03
CA LEU A 159 8.33 -18.00 -7.26
C LEU A 159 9.72 -18.61 -7.22
N TYR A 160 10.52 -18.33 -6.18
CA TYR A 160 11.91 -18.76 -6.13
C TYR A 160 12.08 -20.24 -5.76
N THR A 161 11.20 -20.78 -4.90
CA THR A 161 11.22 -22.22 -4.56
C THR A 161 10.81 -23.08 -5.75
N GLY A 162 9.95 -22.56 -6.63
CA GLY A 162 9.50 -23.26 -7.83
C GLY A 162 10.45 -23.19 -9.02
N LEU A 163 11.60 -22.53 -8.90
CA LEU A 163 12.63 -22.54 -9.96
C LEU A 163 13.33 -23.90 -10.02
N ASP A 164 13.50 -24.43 -11.23
CA ASP A 164 14.20 -25.69 -11.48
C ASP A 164 15.74 -25.60 -11.33
N ALA A 165 16.27 -24.38 -11.45
CA ALA A 165 17.68 -24.05 -11.35
C ALA A 165 17.89 -22.59 -10.94
N ASP A 166 19.12 -22.28 -10.54
CA ASP A 166 19.60 -20.92 -10.33
C ASP A 166 20.52 -20.49 -11.48
N PHE A 167 20.61 -19.18 -11.69
CA PHE A 167 21.68 -18.57 -12.46
C PHE A 167 23.04 -18.80 -11.77
N GLU A 168 24.10 -18.93 -12.54
CA GLU A 168 25.44 -19.22 -12.02
C GLU A 168 26.07 -18.00 -11.33
N ALA A 169 25.88 -16.80 -11.88
CA ALA A 169 26.54 -15.59 -11.39
C ALA A 169 25.57 -14.54 -10.82
N ILE A 170 24.25 -14.72 -11.01
CA ILE A 170 23.23 -13.72 -10.67
C ILE A 170 22.19 -14.35 -9.75
N PRO A 171 22.16 -14.06 -8.44
CA PRO A 171 21.11 -14.61 -7.58
C PRO A 171 19.72 -14.24 -8.10
N ALA A 172 18.86 -15.23 -8.33
CA ALA A 172 17.55 -15.03 -8.97
C ALA A 172 16.67 -14.04 -8.19
N GLU A 173 16.86 -13.95 -6.87
CA GLU A 173 16.16 -13.05 -5.96
C GLU A 173 16.50 -11.58 -6.18
N THR A 174 17.63 -11.29 -6.85
CA THR A 174 18.07 -9.93 -7.19
C THR A 174 17.55 -9.46 -8.54
N VAL A 175 16.85 -10.33 -9.28
CA VAL A 175 16.32 -10.02 -10.62
C VAL A 175 15.11 -9.10 -10.48
N THR A 176 15.27 -7.86 -10.96
CA THR A 176 14.20 -6.85 -10.95
C THR A 176 13.85 -6.39 -12.36
N PRO A 177 12.93 -7.06 -13.07
CA PRO A 177 12.53 -6.65 -14.41
C PRO A 177 11.88 -5.27 -14.44
N LYS A 178 11.99 -4.61 -15.59
CA LYS A 178 11.18 -3.44 -15.91
C LYS A 178 9.81 -3.91 -16.39
N LEU A 179 8.75 -3.17 -16.06
CA LEU A 179 7.41 -3.43 -16.59
C LEU A 179 7.34 -3.11 -18.09
N ASN A 180 7.70 -4.08 -18.92
CA ASN A 180 7.48 -4.06 -20.35
C ASN A 180 7.28 -5.47 -20.88
N THR A 181 6.54 -5.59 -21.99
CA THR A 181 6.28 -6.90 -22.62
C THR A 181 5.81 -6.73 -24.06
N HIS A 182 5.94 -7.80 -24.83
CA HIS A 182 5.22 -8.04 -26.08
C HIS A 182 4.24 -9.17 -25.87
N VAL A 183 3.00 -9.01 -26.32
CA VAL A 183 1.93 -9.98 -26.13
C VAL A 183 1.69 -10.74 -27.43
N PHE A 184 1.70 -12.06 -27.35
CA PHE A 184 1.45 -12.95 -28.46
C PHE A 184 0.20 -13.79 -28.19
N ARG A 185 -0.64 -13.98 -29.20
CA ARG A 185 -1.63 -15.05 -29.21
C ARG A 185 -0.91 -16.34 -29.61
N THR A 186 -1.22 -17.42 -28.91
CA THR A 186 -0.61 -18.74 -29.09
C THR A 186 -1.69 -19.75 -29.43
N HIS A 187 -1.34 -20.79 -30.20
CA HIS A 187 -2.25 -21.89 -30.53
C HIS A 187 -1.70 -23.26 -30.08
N CYS A 188 -0.72 -23.25 -29.19
CA CYS A 188 -0.10 -24.46 -28.65
C CYS A 188 -0.80 -24.93 -27.37
N ASN A 189 -0.91 -26.25 -27.19
CA ASN A 189 -1.45 -26.82 -25.94
C ASN A 189 -0.39 -26.99 -24.85
N LEU A 190 0.89 -26.94 -25.23
CA LEU A 190 2.04 -27.05 -24.34
C LEU A 190 3.14 -26.12 -24.89
N TRP A 191 3.69 -25.28 -24.02
CA TRP A 191 4.89 -24.50 -24.31
C TRP A 191 6.16 -25.26 -23.92
N GLU A 192 7.29 -24.91 -24.54
CA GLU A 192 8.60 -25.53 -24.31
C GLU A 192 9.59 -24.50 -23.74
N PRO A 193 9.58 -24.22 -22.42
CA PRO A 193 10.45 -23.19 -21.83
C PRO A 193 11.95 -23.47 -22.00
N GLN A 194 12.33 -24.76 -21.94
CA GLN A 194 13.71 -25.21 -22.17
C GLN A 194 14.21 -24.96 -23.60
N SER A 195 13.31 -24.84 -24.58
CA SER A 195 13.69 -24.53 -25.97
C SER A 195 14.36 -23.16 -26.13
N LEU A 196 14.32 -22.30 -25.10
CA LEU A 196 15.06 -21.04 -25.02
C LEU A 196 16.58 -21.24 -25.00
N GLU A 197 17.09 -22.42 -24.61
CA GLU A 197 18.51 -22.80 -24.73
C GLU A 197 19.08 -22.57 -26.13
N ARG A 198 18.22 -22.71 -27.15
CA ARG A 198 18.57 -22.60 -28.57
C ARG A 198 18.54 -21.15 -29.08
N ILE A 199 18.44 -20.16 -28.20
CA ILE A 199 18.40 -18.75 -28.58
C ILE A 199 19.76 -18.30 -29.11
N GLU A 200 19.88 -18.31 -30.44
CA GLU A 200 21.08 -17.84 -31.13
C GLU A 200 20.68 -17.02 -32.36
N THR A 201 21.12 -15.78 -32.39
CA THR A 201 21.00 -14.89 -33.55
C THR A 201 22.38 -14.35 -33.90
N SER A 202 22.51 -13.59 -34.99
CA SER A 202 23.79 -12.99 -35.40
C SER A 202 24.41 -12.05 -34.36
N SER A 203 23.63 -11.52 -33.41
CA SER A 203 24.09 -10.56 -32.41
C SER A 203 23.70 -10.91 -30.97
N VAL A 204 22.86 -11.93 -30.75
CA VAL A 204 22.38 -12.34 -29.42
C VAL A 204 22.70 -13.81 -29.19
N GLY A 205 23.34 -14.10 -28.06
CA GLY A 205 23.55 -15.46 -27.57
C GLY A 205 23.16 -15.59 -26.10
N LEU A 206 22.83 -16.81 -25.68
CA LEU A 206 22.56 -17.17 -24.29
C LEU A 206 23.84 -17.10 -23.44
N VAL A 207 23.70 -16.69 -22.19
CA VAL A 207 24.80 -16.62 -21.20
C VAL A 207 24.48 -17.47 -19.98
N GLU A 208 23.28 -17.29 -19.42
CA GLU A 208 22.81 -18.06 -18.26
C GLU A 208 21.33 -18.44 -18.43
N GLY A 209 20.94 -19.56 -17.83
CA GLY A 209 19.61 -20.15 -17.98
C GLY A 209 19.46 -21.01 -19.24
N PRO A 210 18.23 -21.34 -19.66
CA PRO A 210 16.97 -20.94 -19.03
C PRO A 210 16.81 -21.50 -17.62
N ILE A 211 16.23 -20.70 -16.73
CA ILE A 211 15.68 -21.14 -15.45
C ILE A 211 14.15 -21.07 -15.55
N VAL A 212 13.46 -22.11 -15.11
CA VAL A 212 12.04 -22.31 -15.34
C VAL A 212 11.31 -22.47 -14.01
N ASN A 213 10.18 -21.78 -13.87
CA ASN A 213 9.17 -22.10 -12.87
C ASN A 213 7.94 -22.66 -13.59
N ASP A 214 7.70 -23.96 -13.45
CA ASP A 214 6.63 -24.67 -14.15
C ASP A 214 5.23 -24.28 -13.64
N GLU A 215 5.08 -24.04 -12.33
CA GLU A 215 3.80 -23.69 -11.71
C GLU A 215 3.31 -22.31 -12.19
N LEU A 216 4.21 -21.34 -12.23
CA LEU A 216 3.95 -19.98 -12.71
C LEU A 216 4.10 -19.86 -14.23
N ARG A 217 4.53 -20.93 -14.92
CA ARG A 217 4.85 -20.95 -16.36
C ARG A 217 5.69 -19.75 -16.75
N LEU A 218 6.81 -19.60 -16.05
CA LEU A 218 7.78 -18.54 -16.21
C LEU A 218 9.10 -19.14 -16.65
N VAL A 219 9.75 -18.52 -17.63
CA VAL A 219 11.15 -18.80 -17.98
C VAL A 219 11.94 -17.50 -17.94
N MET A 220 13.14 -17.56 -17.38
CA MET A 220 14.09 -16.45 -17.34
C MET A 220 15.44 -16.88 -17.87
N ALA A 221 16.11 -15.98 -18.58
CA ALA A 221 17.43 -16.21 -19.14
C ALA A 221 18.22 -14.92 -19.27
N VAL A 222 19.54 -15.01 -19.24
CA VAL A 222 20.44 -13.88 -19.49
C VAL A 222 21.08 -14.06 -20.85
N THR A 223 21.02 -13.00 -21.65
CA THR A 223 21.56 -12.99 -23.01
C THR A 223 22.63 -11.92 -23.15
N ARG A 224 23.60 -12.18 -24.03
CA ARG A 224 24.64 -11.22 -24.44
C ARG A 224 24.29 -10.69 -25.82
N HIS A 225 24.13 -9.38 -25.91
CA HIS A 225 23.90 -8.66 -27.16
C HIS A 225 25.17 -7.91 -27.59
N GLU A 226 25.64 -8.16 -28.81
CA GLU A 226 26.77 -7.45 -29.42
C GLU A 226 26.30 -6.46 -30.49
N ASP A 227 26.44 -5.16 -30.19
CA ASP A 227 26.05 -4.05 -31.06
C ASP A 227 27.26 -3.37 -31.71
N THR A 228 27.17 -3.06 -33.00
CA THR A 228 28.18 -2.23 -33.67
C THR A 228 28.15 -0.78 -33.13
N LEU A 229 29.32 -0.13 -33.10
CA LEU A 229 29.44 1.26 -32.65
C LEU A 229 28.79 2.21 -33.66
N ARG A 230 27.70 2.88 -33.26
CA ARG A 230 26.91 3.75 -34.16
C ARG A 230 27.64 5.00 -34.66
N TRP A 231 28.73 5.40 -34.00
CA TRP A 231 29.50 6.62 -34.32
C TRP A 231 30.74 6.34 -35.19
N THR A 232 30.98 5.10 -35.59
CA THR A 232 32.11 4.71 -36.45
C THR A 232 31.72 3.56 -37.39
N ARG A 233 32.53 3.31 -38.42
CA ARG A 233 32.31 2.25 -39.42
C ARG A 233 33.20 1.02 -39.21
N VAL A 234 34.02 1.02 -38.15
CA VAL A 234 34.86 -0.14 -37.82
C VAL A 234 34.00 -1.29 -37.30
N LYS A 235 34.40 -2.53 -37.60
CA LYS A 235 33.67 -3.73 -37.15
C LYS A 235 33.88 -4.02 -35.66
N HIS A 236 35.02 -3.64 -35.11
CA HIS A 236 35.38 -3.83 -33.70
C HIS A 236 36.09 -2.59 -33.14
N PRO A 237 35.99 -2.33 -31.82
CA PRO A 237 35.22 -3.09 -30.82
C PRO A 237 33.70 -2.95 -30.98
N THR A 238 32.93 -3.85 -30.37
CA THR A 238 31.45 -3.81 -30.29
C THR A 238 31.01 -3.37 -28.90
N ASN A 239 29.81 -2.82 -28.79
CA ASN A 239 29.14 -2.66 -27.50
C ASN A 239 28.60 -4.02 -27.07
N VAL A 240 28.95 -4.47 -25.88
CA VAL A 240 28.41 -5.70 -25.29
C VAL A 240 27.42 -5.29 -24.20
N ILE A 241 26.18 -5.75 -24.32
CA ILE A 241 25.11 -5.47 -23.36
C ILE A 241 24.52 -6.80 -22.92
N TYR A 242 24.48 -7.05 -21.61
CA TYR A 242 23.76 -8.20 -21.06
C TYR A 242 22.31 -7.82 -20.79
N ASN A 243 21.37 -8.65 -21.24
CA ASN A 243 19.95 -8.39 -21.13
C ASN A 243 19.22 -9.58 -20.52
N LEU A 244 18.22 -9.27 -19.70
CA LEU A 244 17.27 -10.23 -19.16
C LEU A 244 16.18 -10.53 -20.22
N VAL A 245 16.03 -11.79 -20.56
CA VAL A 245 14.89 -12.33 -21.30
C VAL A 245 13.98 -13.05 -20.32
N MET A 246 12.70 -12.73 -20.34
CA MET A 246 11.69 -13.45 -19.57
C MET A 246 10.48 -13.74 -20.43
N ALA A 247 9.83 -14.87 -20.21
CA ALA A 247 8.54 -15.14 -20.79
C ALA A 247 7.59 -15.82 -19.81
N HIS A 248 6.32 -15.43 -19.85
CA HIS A 248 5.24 -16.05 -19.09
C HIS A 248 4.16 -16.51 -20.06
N TRP A 249 3.68 -17.75 -19.90
CA TRP A 249 2.61 -18.30 -20.74
C TRP A 249 1.33 -18.52 -19.96
N ASP A 250 0.32 -17.72 -20.28
CA ASP A 250 -1.05 -17.84 -19.76
C ASP A 250 -1.85 -18.75 -20.69
N GLN A 251 -1.84 -20.05 -20.40
CA GLN A 251 -2.57 -21.06 -21.18
C GLN A 251 -4.08 -20.83 -21.19
N GLU A 252 -4.67 -20.35 -20.09
CA GLU A 252 -6.13 -20.15 -20.00
C GLU A 252 -6.61 -19.11 -21.00
N LYS A 253 -5.78 -18.09 -21.24
CA LYS A 253 -6.06 -17.02 -22.21
C LYS A 253 -5.37 -17.24 -23.56
N GLU A 254 -4.60 -18.31 -23.70
CA GLU A 254 -3.76 -18.61 -24.86
C GLU A 254 -2.81 -17.45 -25.22
N LEU A 255 -2.29 -16.74 -24.21
CA LEU A 255 -1.40 -15.59 -24.38
C LEU A 255 0.02 -15.89 -23.88
N LEU A 256 1.02 -15.47 -24.67
CA LEU A 256 2.43 -15.46 -24.27
C LEU A 256 2.90 -14.02 -24.12
N TYR A 257 3.57 -13.75 -23.00
CA TYR A 257 4.17 -12.46 -22.68
C TYR A 257 5.69 -12.59 -22.78
N VAL A 258 6.34 -11.73 -23.56
CA VAL A 258 7.80 -11.77 -23.74
C VAL A 258 8.42 -10.42 -23.37
N HIS A 259 9.26 -10.43 -22.32
CA HIS A 259 10.14 -9.33 -21.95
C HIS A 259 11.54 -9.60 -22.52
N SER A 260 12.04 -8.73 -23.40
CA SER A 260 13.42 -8.82 -23.86
C SER A 260 13.99 -7.45 -24.26
N TYR A 261 15.31 -7.37 -24.22
CA TYR A 261 16.10 -6.33 -24.87
C TYR A 261 17.25 -7.01 -25.63
N PRO A 262 17.58 -6.59 -26.87
CA PRO A 262 16.79 -5.72 -27.76
C PRO A 262 15.45 -6.37 -28.16
N GLU A 263 14.56 -5.57 -28.74
CA GLU A 263 13.21 -6.01 -29.14
C GLU A 263 13.15 -6.48 -30.59
N ASP A 264 13.94 -5.88 -31.48
CA ASP A 264 13.82 -6.10 -32.93
C ASP A 264 14.15 -7.57 -33.29
N GLY A 265 13.12 -8.32 -33.70
CA GLY A 265 13.21 -9.72 -34.13
C GLY A 265 13.36 -10.74 -33.00
N LEU A 266 14.02 -10.38 -31.89
CA LEU A 266 14.30 -11.30 -30.78
C LEU A 266 13.01 -11.80 -30.11
N VAL A 267 12.05 -10.92 -29.84
CA VAL A 267 10.79 -11.30 -29.18
C VAL A 267 10.00 -12.33 -29.99
N ILE A 268 10.05 -12.23 -31.33
CA ILE A 268 9.37 -13.19 -32.23
C ILE A 268 10.13 -14.52 -32.23
N ALA A 269 11.47 -14.48 -32.24
CA ALA A 269 12.28 -15.69 -32.17
C ALA A 269 12.04 -16.45 -30.85
N VAL A 270 12.01 -15.73 -29.72
CA VAL A 270 11.66 -16.29 -28.41
C VAL A 270 10.26 -16.88 -28.43
N ALA A 271 9.25 -16.14 -28.89
CA ALA A 271 7.88 -16.65 -28.96
C ALA A 271 7.77 -17.95 -29.78
N LYS A 272 8.49 -18.03 -30.90
CA LYS A 272 8.51 -19.22 -31.76
C LYS A 272 9.24 -20.41 -31.14
N LEU A 273 10.30 -20.16 -30.38
CA LEU A 273 11.02 -21.21 -29.65
C LEU A 273 10.14 -21.81 -28.55
N LEU A 274 9.37 -20.96 -27.86
CA LEU A 274 8.56 -21.36 -26.72
C LEU A 274 7.22 -22.00 -27.11
N CYS A 275 6.53 -21.46 -28.12
CA CYS A 275 5.15 -21.85 -28.46
C CYS A 275 4.99 -22.39 -29.89
N GLY A 276 6.09 -22.61 -30.62
CA GLY A 276 6.08 -23.07 -32.00
C GLY A 276 5.85 -21.96 -33.03
N THR A 277 5.75 -22.31 -34.30
CA THR A 277 5.71 -21.32 -35.40
C THR A 277 4.40 -20.56 -35.53
N ASP A 278 3.32 -21.07 -34.94
CA ASP A 278 1.97 -20.51 -34.99
C ASP A 278 1.71 -19.57 -33.81
N VAL A 279 2.40 -18.43 -33.84
CA VAL A 279 2.27 -17.36 -32.86
C VAL A 279 2.00 -16.03 -33.57
N GLU A 280 1.07 -15.26 -33.03
CA GLU A 280 0.65 -13.97 -33.58
C GLU A 280 0.99 -12.85 -32.60
N LEU A 281 1.88 -11.93 -32.98
CA LEU A 281 2.18 -10.74 -32.19
C LEU A 281 0.98 -9.78 -32.21
N LEU A 282 0.43 -9.45 -31.05
CA LEU A 282 -0.60 -8.42 -30.91
C LEU A 282 0.03 -7.04 -31.09
N GLN A 283 -0.24 -6.42 -32.24
CA GLN A 283 0.37 -5.16 -32.68
C GLN A 283 -0.65 -4.26 -33.38
N GLY A 284 -0.20 -3.11 -33.88
CA GLY A 284 -1.08 -2.16 -34.57
C GLY A 284 -2.06 -1.47 -33.62
N GLU A 285 -3.35 -1.45 -33.96
CA GLU A 285 -4.36 -0.72 -33.19
C GLU A 285 -4.77 -1.45 -31.90
N ALA A 286 -4.69 -2.78 -31.87
CA ALA A 286 -5.08 -3.59 -30.71
C ALA A 286 -4.33 -3.19 -29.42
N VAL A 287 -3.08 -2.76 -29.53
CA VAL A 287 -2.25 -2.36 -28.38
C VAL A 287 -2.84 -1.17 -27.60
N PHE A 288 -3.63 -0.31 -28.25
CA PHE A 288 -4.24 0.85 -27.59
C PHE A 288 -5.37 0.47 -26.64
N ARG A 289 -5.90 -0.76 -26.74
CA ARG A 289 -6.90 -1.29 -25.80
C ARG A 289 -6.34 -1.45 -24.39
N VAL A 290 -5.02 -1.44 -24.21
CA VAL A 290 -4.39 -1.48 -22.87
C VAL A 290 -4.83 -0.32 -21.97
N LEU A 291 -5.22 0.82 -22.56
CA LEU A 291 -5.76 1.98 -21.86
C LEU A 291 -7.20 1.75 -21.34
N HIS A 292 -7.86 0.65 -21.69
CA HIS A 292 -9.18 0.31 -21.18
C HIS A 292 -9.16 0.12 -19.65
N GLY A 293 -10.18 0.66 -18.99
CA GLY A 293 -10.28 0.70 -17.52
C GLY A 293 -9.48 1.82 -16.86
N PHE A 294 -8.61 2.53 -17.59
CA PHE A 294 -8.02 3.75 -17.05
C PHE A 294 -9.03 4.89 -17.04
N ARG A 295 -9.18 5.51 -15.88
CA ARG A 295 -9.96 6.74 -15.69
C ARG A 295 -8.99 7.91 -15.66
N ARG A 296 -9.45 9.05 -16.16
CA ARG A 296 -8.70 10.32 -16.09
C ARG A 296 -7.29 10.21 -16.70
N VAL A 297 -7.15 9.51 -17.83
CA VAL A 297 -5.87 9.38 -18.54
C VAL A 297 -5.36 10.75 -18.95
N MET A 298 -4.10 11.06 -18.64
CA MET A 298 -3.37 12.21 -19.14
C MET A 298 -2.23 11.70 -20.02
N LEU A 299 -2.26 12.04 -21.30
CA LEU A 299 -1.21 11.66 -22.23
C LEU A 299 -0.03 12.63 -22.12
N THR A 300 1.18 12.10 -22.03
CA THR A 300 2.42 12.87 -21.97
C THR A 300 3.34 12.61 -23.16
N ASN A 301 3.13 11.52 -23.91
CA ASN A 301 3.71 11.33 -25.25
C ASN A 301 2.67 10.79 -26.24
N LEU A 302 2.63 11.35 -27.45
CA LEU A 302 1.86 10.86 -28.59
C LEU A 302 2.73 10.91 -29.85
N GLY A 303 2.97 9.76 -30.45
CA GLY A 303 3.56 9.66 -31.78
C GLY A 303 2.50 9.46 -32.84
N VAL A 304 2.65 10.18 -33.95
CA VAL A 304 1.74 10.12 -35.11
C VAL A 304 2.55 10.07 -36.39
N LYS A 305 2.07 9.27 -37.35
CA LYS A 305 2.62 9.15 -38.71
C LYS A 305 1.59 9.61 -39.73
N GLU A 306 2.03 10.32 -40.76
CA GLU A 306 1.18 10.71 -41.89
C GLU A 306 1.19 9.61 -42.97
N THR A 307 0.03 9.23 -43.48
CA THR A 307 -0.12 8.21 -44.55
C THR A 307 0.03 8.78 -45.95
N GLN A 308 -0.23 10.08 -46.13
CA GLN A 308 -0.01 10.78 -47.38
C GLN A 308 1.44 11.26 -47.50
N VAL A 309 1.95 11.37 -48.73
CA VAL A 309 3.31 11.87 -49.02
C VAL A 309 3.38 13.37 -48.73
N LYS A 310 3.56 13.71 -47.46
CA LYS A 310 3.91 15.07 -46.98
C LYS A 310 5.38 15.11 -46.56
N PRO A 311 5.99 16.31 -46.45
CA PRO A 311 7.38 16.47 -46.02
C PRO A 311 7.64 15.92 -44.62
N ILE A 312 6.66 16.04 -43.72
CA ILE A 312 6.71 15.52 -42.35
C ILE A 312 6.02 14.15 -42.33
N ARG A 313 6.81 13.09 -42.16
CA ARG A 313 6.31 11.70 -42.14
C ARG A 313 5.99 11.20 -40.74
N PHE A 314 6.66 11.72 -39.71
CA PHE A 314 6.49 11.35 -38.31
C PHE A 314 6.55 12.59 -37.44
N GLN A 315 5.67 12.68 -36.46
CA GLN A 315 5.61 13.73 -35.47
C GLN A 315 5.46 13.11 -34.09
N LEU A 316 6.35 13.48 -33.17
CA LEU A 316 6.24 13.13 -31.76
C LEU A 316 5.86 14.41 -31.00
N SER A 317 4.76 14.33 -30.25
CA SER A 317 4.31 15.38 -29.36
C SER A 317 4.55 14.93 -27.92
N THR A 318 5.22 15.77 -27.13
CA THR A 318 5.59 15.49 -25.74
C THR A 318 5.16 16.63 -24.82
N GLY A 319 4.61 16.32 -23.65
CA GLY A 319 4.18 17.31 -22.67
C GLY A 319 2.69 17.67 -22.70
N ILE A 320 2.33 18.81 -22.11
CA ILE A 320 0.94 19.21 -21.79
C ILE A 320 0.06 19.47 -23.04
N ASP A 321 0.67 19.81 -24.17
CA ASP A 321 -0.01 20.30 -25.38
C ASP A 321 -0.37 19.21 -26.41
N ILE A 322 -0.41 17.95 -25.98
CA ILE A 322 -0.70 16.79 -26.86
C ILE A 322 -2.16 16.73 -27.31
N THR A 323 -3.06 17.35 -26.53
CA THR A 323 -4.51 17.27 -26.72
C THR A 323 -4.95 17.77 -28.10
N GLU A 324 -4.41 18.88 -28.58
CA GLU A 324 -4.75 19.45 -29.90
C GLU A 324 -4.30 18.51 -31.04
N GLN A 325 -3.14 17.87 -30.89
CA GLN A 325 -2.65 16.89 -31.88
C GLN A 325 -3.46 15.60 -31.88
N LEU A 326 -4.01 15.20 -30.74
CA LEU A 326 -4.94 14.08 -30.64
C LEU A 326 -6.26 14.40 -31.37
N GLU A 327 -6.81 15.60 -31.17
CA GLU A 327 -8.03 16.08 -31.85
C GLU A 327 -7.86 16.08 -33.37
N LEU A 328 -6.76 16.67 -33.86
CA LEU A 328 -6.40 16.65 -35.28
C LEU A 328 -6.21 15.24 -35.83
N THR A 329 -5.84 14.26 -35.00
CA THR A 329 -5.67 12.86 -35.43
C THR A 329 -7.00 12.12 -35.49
N VAL A 330 -7.91 12.37 -34.54
CA VAL A 330 -9.27 11.79 -34.56
C VAL A 330 -10.10 12.33 -35.73
N GLU A 331 -9.91 13.60 -36.08
CA GLU A 331 -10.63 14.26 -37.18
C GLU A 331 -10.02 13.98 -38.56
N ASN A 332 -8.71 13.71 -38.63
CA ASN A 332 -8.00 13.53 -39.89
C ASN A 332 -7.63 12.06 -40.18
N ARG A 333 -8.37 11.45 -41.11
CA ARG A 333 -8.15 10.06 -41.60
C ARG A 333 -6.77 9.79 -42.22
N SER A 334 -5.93 10.80 -42.47
CA SER A 334 -4.58 10.62 -43.00
C SER A 334 -3.49 10.44 -41.92
N ARG A 335 -3.84 10.47 -40.63
CA ARG A 335 -2.89 10.37 -39.51
C ARG A 335 -3.11 9.07 -38.73
N ILE A 336 -2.02 8.34 -38.47
CA ILE A 336 -2.03 7.06 -37.75
C ILE A 336 -1.19 7.17 -36.48
N LYS A 337 -1.77 6.76 -35.35
CA LYS A 337 -1.12 6.65 -34.04
C LYS A 337 0.04 5.65 -34.12
N THR A 338 1.22 5.99 -33.60
CA THR A 338 2.38 5.05 -33.56
C THR A 338 2.74 4.61 -32.17
N ASN A 339 2.60 5.50 -31.19
CA ASN A 339 2.88 5.22 -29.79
C ASN A 339 2.15 6.22 -28.89
N LEU A 340 1.79 5.76 -27.71
CA LEU A 340 1.15 6.54 -26.67
C LEU A 340 1.84 6.27 -25.34
N PHE A 341 1.90 7.27 -24.49
CA PHE A 341 2.25 7.11 -23.09
C PHE A 341 1.43 8.11 -22.27
N GLY A 342 0.89 7.64 -21.15
CA GLY A 342 0.14 8.47 -20.23
C GLY A 342 0.01 7.86 -18.85
N THR A 343 -0.54 8.66 -17.94
CA THR A 343 -0.82 8.28 -16.56
C THR A 343 -2.31 8.41 -16.28
N GLY A 344 -2.87 7.55 -15.45
CA GLY A 344 -4.28 7.58 -15.08
C GLY A 344 -4.55 6.79 -13.82
N TYR A 345 -5.82 6.58 -13.52
CA TYR A 345 -6.26 5.85 -12.33
C TYR A 345 -6.98 4.58 -12.74
N VAL A 346 -6.60 3.45 -12.14
CA VAL A 346 -7.24 2.15 -12.32
C VAL A 346 -7.81 1.72 -10.97
N ASP A 347 -8.97 1.06 -10.98
CA ASP A 347 -9.52 0.47 -9.76
C ASP A 347 -8.71 -0.77 -9.37
N GLU A 348 -8.21 -0.79 -8.15
CA GLU A 348 -7.36 -1.84 -7.60
C GLU A 348 -7.99 -2.39 -6.33
N PRO A 349 -7.98 -3.72 -6.13
CA PRO A 349 -8.48 -4.32 -4.90
C PRO A 349 -7.64 -3.89 -3.69
N VAL A 350 -8.32 -3.49 -2.62
CA VAL A 350 -7.75 -3.19 -1.31
C VAL A 350 -7.79 -4.47 -0.49
N TYR A 351 -6.64 -5.13 -0.35
CA TYR A 351 -6.50 -6.26 0.57
C TYR A 351 -6.04 -5.74 1.94
N ALA A 352 -6.98 -5.22 2.71
CA ALA A 352 -6.76 -4.85 4.11
C ALA A 352 -7.98 -5.30 4.94
N GLY A 353 -7.84 -6.42 5.66
CA GLY A 353 -8.89 -7.00 6.50
C GLY A 353 -9.87 -7.93 5.77
N ASP A 354 -10.78 -8.53 6.55
CA ASP A 354 -11.74 -9.58 6.14
C ASP A 354 -12.76 -9.15 5.04
N ASP A 355 -12.74 -7.90 4.57
CA ASP A 355 -13.65 -7.40 3.53
C ASP A 355 -12.97 -7.42 2.14
N VAL A 356 -13.19 -8.51 1.40
CA VAL A 356 -12.54 -8.85 0.11
C VAL A 356 -13.02 -7.99 -1.08
N ASP A 357 -13.89 -7.00 -0.87
CA ASP A 357 -14.59 -6.26 -1.95
C ASP A 357 -14.27 -4.76 -2.04
N GLU A 358 -13.40 -4.18 -1.21
CA GLU A 358 -13.04 -2.77 -1.33
C GLU A 358 -12.11 -2.51 -2.53
N LEU A 359 -12.47 -1.54 -3.38
CA LEU A 359 -11.66 -1.08 -4.52
C LEU A 359 -11.15 0.34 -4.23
N GLN A 360 -9.85 0.57 -4.43
CA GLN A 360 -9.24 1.88 -4.37
C GLN A 360 -8.64 2.26 -5.73
N ALA A 361 -8.75 3.54 -6.08
CA ALA A 361 -8.14 4.05 -7.30
C ALA A 361 -6.62 4.15 -7.15
N GLY A 362 -5.88 3.24 -7.80
CA GLY A 362 -4.42 3.30 -7.91
C GLY A 362 -3.99 4.16 -9.09
N LYS A 363 -3.05 5.08 -8.88
CA LYS A 363 -2.41 5.80 -9.99
C LYS A 363 -1.43 4.86 -10.69
N ARG A 364 -1.54 4.74 -12.01
CA ARG A 364 -0.68 3.88 -12.85
C ARG A 364 -0.26 4.58 -14.11
N SER A 365 0.91 4.24 -14.60
CA SER A 365 1.41 4.68 -15.90
C SER A 365 1.28 3.56 -16.93
N ILE A 366 1.07 3.92 -18.19
CA ILE A 366 0.99 2.94 -19.28
C ILE A 366 1.41 3.57 -20.61
N GLY A 367 2.21 2.82 -21.35
CA GLY A 367 2.66 3.15 -22.70
C GLY A 367 2.51 1.96 -23.63
N CYS A 368 2.28 2.26 -24.90
CA CYS A 368 2.18 1.26 -25.94
C CYS A 368 2.69 1.81 -27.29
N SER A 369 3.14 0.91 -28.15
CA SER A 369 3.55 1.19 -29.52
C SER A 369 2.88 0.23 -30.49
N THR A 370 2.56 0.70 -31.69
CA THR A 370 2.03 -0.13 -32.77
C THR A 370 2.95 -1.26 -33.21
N LYS A 371 4.21 -1.28 -32.77
CA LYS A 371 5.13 -2.42 -32.91
C LYS A 371 4.83 -3.60 -31.94
N GLY A 372 3.85 -3.46 -31.04
CA GLY A 372 3.48 -4.51 -30.08
C GLY A 372 4.08 -4.35 -28.68
N LYS A 373 4.98 -3.38 -28.47
CA LYS A 373 5.54 -3.12 -27.14
C LYS A 373 4.53 -2.41 -26.23
N ILE A 374 4.35 -2.93 -25.03
CA ILE A 374 3.66 -2.27 -23.91
C ILE A 374 4.66 -2.07 -22.77
N TRP A 375 4.58 -0.94 -22.06
CA TRP A 375 5.44 -0.65 -20.92
C TRP A 375 4.75 0.23 -19.88
N SER A 376 5.26 0.20 -18.65
CA SER A 376 4.93 1.14 -17.59
C SER A 376 6.21 1.85 -17.11
N GLN A 377 6.04 3.04 -16.53
CA GLN A 377 7.10 3.73 -15.77
C GLN A 377 7.04 3.42 -14.28
N ASP A 378 6.08 2.62 -13.82
CA ASP A 378 6.08 2.12 -12.45
C ASP A 378 7.38 1.29 -12.26
N GLY A 379 7.98 1.35 -11.07
CA GLY A 379 9.39 1.04 -10.80
C GLY A 379 9.89 -0.37 -11.15
N THR A 380 11.10 -0.69 -10.71
CA THR A 380 11.63 -2.07 -10.79
C THR A 380 10.80 -2.99 -9.91
N VAL A 381 10.27 -4.08 -10.48
CA VAL A 381 9.36 -5.01 -9.79
C VAL A 381 9.97 -6.40 -9.65
N SER A 382 9.36 -7.28 -8.85
CA SER A 382 9.71 -8.71 -8.86
C SER A 382 9.17 -9.41 -10.13
N PRO A 383 9.70 -10.59 -10.51
CA PRO A 383 9.16 -11.37 -11.63
C PRO A 383 7.66 -11.73 -11.46
N ASP A 384 7.22 -12.00 -10.24
CA ASP A 384 5.80 -12.27 -9.92
C ASP A 384 4.91 -11.05 -10.17
N ASP A 385 5.36 -9.86 -9.78
CA ASP A 385 4.63 -8.62 -10.07
C ASP A 385 4.57 -8.33 -11.58
N TRP A 386 5.63 -8.67 -12.32
CA TRP A 386 5.62 -8.58 -13.78
C TRP A 386 4.59 -9.54 -14.42
N ILE A 387 4.46 -10.77 -13.91
CA ILE A 387 3.43 -11.73 -14.34
C ILE A 387 2.03 -11.16 -14.12
N LYS A 388 1.73 -10.66 -12.91
CA LYS A 388 0.42 -10.06 -12.59
C LYS A 388 0.13 -8.86 -13.47
N TRP A 389 1.12 -8.01 -13.69
CA TRP A 389 0.98 -6.88 -14.58
C TRP A 389 0.62 -7.35 -15.99
N CYS A 390 1.33 -8.36 -16.54
CA CYS A 390 1.03 -8.98 -17.83
C CYS A 390 -0.41 -9.52 -17.91
N GLN A 391 -0.85 -10.24 -16.87
CA GLN A 391 -2.21 -10.78 -16.77
C GLN A 391 -3.28 -9.68 -16.68
N SER A 392 -2.95 -8.50 -16.16
CA SER A 392 -3.86 -7.35 -16.11
C SER A 392 -4.01 -6.63 -17.47
N ILE A 393 -3.00 -6.69 -18.34
CA ILE A 393 -2.99 -5.96 -19.62
C ILE A 393 -3.34 -6.84 -20.83
N GLY A 394 -2.89 -8.09 -20.87
CA GLY A 394 -3.06 -8.99 -22.01
C GLY A 394 -4.53 -9.21 -22.44
N PRO A 395 -5.46 -9.49 -21.50
CA PRO A 395 -6.87 -9.68 -21.84
C PRO A 395 -7.47 -8.47 -22.56
N LYS A 396 -7.10 -7.25 -22.13
CA LYS A 396 -7.59 -6.01 -22.74
C LYS A 396 -7.11 -5.88 -24.19
N ILE A 397 -5.87 -6.27 -24.48
CA ILE A 397 -5.29 -6.18 -25.81
C ILE A 397 -5.93 -7.22 -26.74
N ALA A 398 -6.16 -8.43 -26.23
CA ALA A 398 -6.77 -9.54 -26.98
C ALA A 398 -8.28 -9.38 -27.23
N ASP A 399 -8.97 -8.54 -26.46
CA ASP A 399 -10.42 -8.35 -26.56
C ASP A 399 -10.81 -7.42 -27.73
N ASP A 400 -11.36 -8.02 -28.79
CA ASP A 400 -11.79 -7.31 -30.00
C ASP A 400 -13.05 -6.45 -29.81
N SER A 401 -13.77 -6.58 -28.69
CA SER A 401 -14.93 -5.76 -28.36
C SER A 401 -14.57 -4.34 -27.88
N ILE A 402 -13.33 -4.12 -27.45
CA ILE A 402 -12.87 -2.83 -26.94
C ILE A 402 -12.58 -1.87 -28.10
N ASN A 403 -13.38 -0.81 -28.19
CA ASN A 403 -13.22 0.26 -29.18
C ASN A 403 -12.14 1.26 -28.75
N THR A 404 -11.04 1.32 -29.50
CA THR A 404 -9.87 2.17 -29.27
C THR A 404 -10.16 3.68 -29.37
N ASP A 405 -11.16 4.08 -30.17
CA ASP A 405 -11.52 5.50 -30.31
C ASP A 405 -12.21 6.04 -29.06
N MET A 406 -13.04 5.23 -28.40
CA MET A 406 -13.72 5.64 -27.16
C MET A 406 -12.73 5.84 -26.00
N VAL A 407 -11.68 5.02 -25.95
CA VAL A 407 -10.65 5.10 -24.91
C VAL A 407 -9.88 6.43 -24.96
N LEU A 408 -9.69 7.00 -26.17
CA LEU A 408 -8.96 8.25 -26.37
C LEU A 408 -9.82 9.52 -26.20
N ARG A 409 -11.15 9.43 -26.30
CA ARG A 409 -12.05 10.58 -26.13
C ARG A 409 -12.10 11.12 -24.71
N ASN A 410 -11.83 10.26 -23.72
CA ASN A 410 -11.94 10.59 -22.29
C ASN A 410 -10.59 11.01 -21.65
N VAL A 411 -9.59 11.32 -22.48
CA VAL A 411 -8.29 11.83 -22.02
C VAL A 411 -8.46 13.24 -21.44
N LEU A 412 -7.88 13.47 -20.26
CA LEU A 412 -7.89 14.77 -19.58
C LEU A 412 -7.08 15.81 -20.35
N ARG A 413 -7.57 17.06 -20.28
CA ARG A 413 -7.00 18.22 -20.98
C ARG A 413 -6.41 19.18 -19.96
N PRO A 414 -5.09 19.16 -19.72
CA PRO A 414 -4.49 20.06 -18.75
C PRO A 414 -4.55 21.49 -19.29
N LYS A 415 -5.04 22.44 -18.48
CA LYS A 415 -4.99 23.88 -18.79
C LYS A 415 -3.96 24.53 -17.90
N ARG A 416 -2.93 25.12 -18.50
CA ARG A 416 -1.92 25.89 -17.77
C ARG A 416 -2.60 27.04 -17.03
N GLN A 417 -2.36 27.11 -15.72
CA GLN A 417 -2.84 28.20 -14.88
C GLN A 417 -1.87 29.37 -15.00
N GLN A 418 -2.37 30.58 -15.23
CA GLN A 418 -1.55 31.79 -15.25
C GLN A 418 -1.33 32.32 -13.84
N ASP A 419 -2.41 32.43 -13.07
CA ASP A 419 -2.37 32.91 -11.69
C ASP A 419 -3.00 31.89 -10.75
N PHE A 420 -2.71 32.04 -9.46
CA PHE A 420 -3.39 31.27 -8.45
C PHE A 420 -4.90 31.58 -8.47
N PRO A 421 -5.77 30.56 -8.62
CA PRO A 421 -7.21 30.79 -8.74
C PRO A 421 -7.79 31.28 -7.41
N VAL A 422 -8.22 32.53 -7.40
CA VAL A 422 -8.68 33.25 -6.19
C VAL A 422 -9.92 32.64 -5.53
N GLU A 423 -10.72 31.88 -6.27
CA GLU A 423 -11.97 31.28 -5.78
C GLU A 423 -11.82 29.84 -5.29
N LYS A 424 -10.60 29.29 -5.31
CA LYS A 424 -10.36 27.88 -5.00
C LYS A 424 -9.57 27.73 -3.71
N ILE A 425 -9.87 26.64 -3.00
CA ILE A 425 -9.15 26.20 -1.80
C ILE A 425 -8.33 24.95 -2.13
N PRO A 426 -7.07 24.85 -1.68
CA PRO A 426 -6.30 23.63 -1.83
C PRO A 426 -6.88 22.55 -0.90
N ILE A 427 -7.09 21.33 -1.40
CA ILE A 427 -7.69 20.21 -0.62
C ILE A 427 -6.73 19.04 -0.39
N SER A 428 -5.74 18.86 -1.26
CA SER A 428 -4.64 17.93 -1.04
C SER A 428 -3.40 18.36 -1.81
N ILE A 429 -2.26 17.82 -1.39
CA ILE A 429 -0.96 18.01 -2.02
C ILE A 429 -0.24 16.66 -2.04
N ASP A 430 0.40 16.33 -3.15
CA ASP A 430 1.15 15.10 -3.34
C ASP A 430 2.59 15.41 -3.75
N TRP A 431 3.48 14.46 -3.45
CA TRP A 431 4.87 14.51 -3.87
C TRP A 431 4.98 14.66 -5.40
N PRO A 432 6.01 15.39 -5.89
CA PRO A 432 6.36 15.45 -7.31
C PRO A 432 6.35 14.07 -7.99
N GLU A 433 5.83 13.98 -9.20
CA GLU A 433 5.61 12.69 -9.90
C GLU A 433 6.94 11.94 -10.15
N GLY A 434 8.04 12.68 -10.36
CA GLY A 434 9.36 12.09 -10.49
C GLY A 434 9.89 11.44 -9.21
N LEU A 435 9.25 11.61 -8.05
CA LEU A 435 9.54 10.85 -6.81
C LEU A 435 8.80 9.51 -6.77
N SER A 436 7.60 9.42 -7.33
CA SER A 436 6.78 8.18 -7.35
C SER A 436 7.37 7.08 -8.24
N VAL A 437 8.23 7.44 -9.18
CA VAL A 437 8.89 6.51 -10.13
C VAL A 437 10.24 5.99 -9.59
N SER A 438 10.79 6.65 -8.58
CA SER A 438 12.03 6.20 -7.94
C SER A 438 11.74 5.24 -6.80
N ASP A 439 12.61 4.25 -6.63
CA ASP A 439 12.69 3.40 -5.45
C ASP A 439 12.69 4.28 -4.18
N GLU A 440 11.56 4.29 -3.47
CA GLU A 440 11.32 5.16 -2.30
C GLU A 440 12.40 4.90 -1.23
N ASP A 441 12.92 3.68 -1.17
CA ASP A 441 13.99 3.23 -0.27
C ASP A 441 15.37 3.80 -0.61
N ARG A 442 15.55 4.38 -1.81
CA ARG A 442 16.81 4.99 -2.27
C ARG A 442 16.80 6.52 -2.25
N THR A 443 15.70 7.11 -1.76
CA THR A 443 15.52 8.54 -1.64
C THR A 443 15.42 8.92 -0.17
N THR A 444 16.29 9.81 0.30
CA THR A 444 16.24 10.31 1.67
C THR A 444 15.95 11.80 1.70
N ILE A 445 15.14 12.22 2.66
CA ILE A 445 14.87 13.61 3.01
C ILE A 445 15.68 13.92 4.26
N SER A 446 16.40 15.04 4.26
CA SER A 446 17.16 15.46 5.43
C SER A 446 16.70 16.82 5.94
N PHE A 447 16.39 16.90 7.23
CA PHE A 447 16.07 18.13 7.96
C PHE A 447 17.34 18.59 8.71
N GLY A 448 18.14 19.45 8.06
CA GLY A 448 19.48 19.78 8.58
C GLY A 448 20.42 18.57 8.54
N GLU A 449 20.89 18.10 9.70
CA GLU A 449 21.81 16.95 9.81
C GLU A 449 21.08 15.60 9.94
N GLN A 450 19.78 15.62 10.22
CA GLN A 450 18.98 14.41 10.41
C GLN A 450 18.41 13.95 9.08
N SER A 451 18.58 12.67 8.74
CA SER A 451 18.16 12.10 7.46
C SER A 451 17.23 10.91 7.68
N MET A 452 16.17 10.84 6.91
CA MET A 452 15.16 9.79 6.96
C MET A 452 14.76 9.37 5.54
N PRO A 453 14.27 8.13 5.35
CA PRO A 453 13.68 7.70 4.09
C PRO A 453 12.52 8.59 3.65
N LEU A 454 12.32 8.72 2.33
CA LEU A 454 11.15 9.42 1.78
C LEU A 454 9.83 8.79 2.23
N SER A 455 9.80 7.46 2.40
CA SER A 455 8.64 6.69 2.87
C SER A 455 8.20 7.05 4.30
N GLU A 456 9.07 7.68 5.09
CA GLU A 456 8.76 8.19 6.43
C GLU A 456 8.41 9.69 6.44
N CYS A 457 8.23 10.29 5.25
CA CYS A 457 7.91 11.71 5.10
C CYS A 457 6.54 11.93 4.47
N ASP A 458 5.70 12.68 5.17
CA ASP A 458 4.40 13.13 4.67
C ASP A 458 4.50 14.53 4.06
N LEU A 459 3.73 14.76 3.00
CA LEU A 459 3.47 16.10 2.45
C LEU A 459 2.02 16.49 2.76
N GLU A 460 1.83 17.55 3.55
CA GLU A 460 0.51 17.91 4.08
C GLU A 460 0.19 19.38 3.79
N ILE A 461 -1.08 19.71 3.51
CA ILE A 461 -1.53 21.10 3.51
C ILE A 461 -1.54 21.62 4.96
N SER A 462 -0.88 22.75 5.20
CA SER A 462 -0.80 23.38 6.51
C SER A 462 -1.79 24.53 6.70
N ALA A 463 -2.37 25.07 5.63
CA ALA A 463 -3.47 26.04 5.71
C ALA A 463 -4.46 25.90 4.56
N PHE A 464 -5.76 25.92 4.90
CA PHE A 464 -6.89 25.84 3.97
C PHE A 464 -7.50 27.23 3.79
N GLU A 465 -6.89 28.06 2.93
CA GLU A 465 -7.32 29.44 2.69
C GLU A 465 -7.73 29.65 1.24
N ILE A 466 -8.79 30.45 1.05
CA ILE A 466 -9.30 30.81 -0.28
C ILE A 466 -8.47 31.97 -0.83
N GLY A 467 -7.94 31.80 -2.05
CA GLY A 467 -7.22 32.84 -2.78
C GLY A 467 -5.85 33.23 -2.20
N ALA A 468 -5.33 32.44 -1.26
CA ALA A 468 -3.98 32.58 -0.74
C ALA A 468 -3.04 31.53 -1.37
N PRO A 469 -1.72 31.78 -1.41
CA PRO A 469 -0.73 30.77 -1.77
C PRO A 469 -0.91 29.48 -0.95
N VAL A 470 -0.66 28.33 -1.58
CA VAL A 470 -0.77 27.02 -0.92
C VAL A 470 0.30 26.91 0.14
N ARG A 471 -0.12 26.81 1.40
CA ARG A 471 0.78 26.50 2.50
C ARG A 471 0.74 25.02 2.78
N PHE A 472 1.92 24.42 2.79
CA PHE A 472 2.11 23.00 3.02
C PHE A 472 3.34 22.76 3.90
N ARG A 473 3.46 21.56 4.43
CA ARG A 473 4.63 21.14 5.21
C ARG A 473 5.10 19.78 4.78
N ILE A 474 6.41 19.55 4.92
CA ILE A 474 6.98 18.21 4.95
C ILE A 474 7.11 17.84 6.43
N ARG A 475 6.60 16.67 6.81
CA ARG A 475 6.63 16.18 8.18
C ARG A 475 7.22 14.78 8.23
N SER A 476 7.95 14.50 9.30
CA SER A 476 8.29 13.16 9.74
C SER A 476 8.29 13.11 11.26
N ALA A 477 8.54 11.94 11.86
CA ALA A 477 8.55 11.73 13.30
C ALA A 477 9.48 12.74 13.99
N GLY A 478 8.90 13.75 14.65
CA GLY A 478 9.61 14.80 15.38
C GLY A 478 10.19 15.95 14.54
N PHE A 479 10.12 15.90 13.21
CA PHE A 479 10.68 16.93 12.31
C PHE A 479 9.62 17.52 11.39
N SER A 480 9.75 18.82 11.11
CA SER A 480 8.88 19.46 10.13
C SER A 480 9.48 20.74 9.54
N ALA A 481 9.12 21.03 8.30
CA ALA A 481 9.43 22.28 7.63
C ALA A 481 8.22 22.75 6.84
N GLU A 482 7.93 24.04 6.92
CA GLU A 482 6.79 24.68 6.25
C GLU A 482 7.22 25.41 4.99
N PHE A 483 6.39 25.29 3.96
CA PHE A 483 6.60 25.82 2.64
C PHE A 483 5.35 26.55 2.15
N GLU A 484 5.55 27.41 1.17
CA GLU A 484 4.50 28.13 0.48
C GLU A 484 4.73 28.04 -1.03
N ALA A 485 3.67 27.74 -1.78
CA ALA A 485 3.63 27.71 -3.23
C ALA A 485 2.65 28.75 -3.78
N ASP A 486 3.10 29.56 -4.72
CA ASP A 486 2.28 30.54 -5.45
C ASP A 486 2.45 30.36 -6.96
N ILE A 487 1.46 30.80 -7.75
CA ILE A 487 1.51 30.78 -9.22
C ILE A 487 1.26 32.19 -9.71
N ARG A 488 2.22 32.74 -10.48
CA ARG A 488 2.10 34.05 -11.15
C ARG A 488 2.67 33.99 -12.54
N ASP A 489 1.99 34.58 -13.52
CA ASP A 489 2.41 34.60 -14.93
C ASP A 489 2.75 33.20 -15.49
N GLY A 490 2.05 32.19 -14.99
CA GLY A 490 2.23 30.79 -15.37
C GLY A 490 3.47 30.12 -14.79
N ILE A 491 4.14 30.75 -13.82
CA ILE A 491 5.34 30.25 -13.15
C ILE A 491 5.00 29.93 -11.69
N ALA A 492 5.26 28.69 -11.29
CA ALA A 492 5.15 28.27 -9.90
C ALA A 492 6.40 28.73 -9.13
N THR A 493 6.17 29.33 -7.96
CA THR A 493 7.24 29.76 -7.05
C THR A 493 7.09 29.08 -5.71
N PHE A 494 8.21 28.66 -5.13
CA PHE A 494 8.27 27.94 -3.87
C PHE A 494 9.22 28.64 -2.91
N ARG A 495 8.78 28.82 -1.66
CA ARG A 495 9.61 29.36 -0.60
C ARG A 495 9.40 28.61 0.72
N ARG A 496 10.49 28.44 1.47
CA ARG A 496 10.42 27.96 2.86
C ARG A 496 9.95 29.09 3.77
N ARG A 497 9.00 28.81 4.66
CA ARG A 497 8.51 29.76 5.67
C ARG A 497 9.12 29.51 7.04
N ASN A 498 9.16 28.25 7.47
CA ASN A 498 9.59 27.88 8.81
C ASN A 498 10.26 26.49 8.81
N GLY A 499 11.06 26.19 9.84
CA GLY A 499 11.78 24.93 9.99
C GLY A 499 13.19 24.91 9.37
N ALA A 500 13.87 23.79 9.58
CA ALA A 500 15.24 23.56 9.11
C ALA A 500 15.30 23.50 7.56
N PRO A 501 16.47 23.77 6.95
CA PRO A 501 16.69 23.46 5.54
C PRO A 501 16.41 21.98 5.26
N VAL A 502 15.64 21.75 4.20
CA VAL A 502 15.30 20.40 3.76
C VAL A 502 16.04 20.09 2.47
N THR A 503 16.82 19.02 2.49
CA THR A 503 17.52 18.51 1.31
C THR A 503 16.98 17.14 0.94
N ILE A 504 17.13 16.80 -0.33
CA ILE A 504 16.80 15.49 -0.86
C ILE A 504 18.05 14.85 -1.46
N THR A 505 18.29 13.60 -1.10
CA THR A 505 19.37 12.78 -1.64
C THR A 505 18.80 11.62 -2.43
N ARG A 506 19.21 11.49 -3.70
CA ARG A 506 18.91 10.35 -4.56
C ARG A 506 20.21 9.74 -5.05
N GLY A 507 20.52 8.52 -4.60
CA GLY A 507 21.80 7.86 -4.90
C GLY A 507 22.99 8.70 -4.41
N LYS A 508 23.79 9.24 -5.35
CA LYS A 508 24.98 10.08 -5.03
C LYS A 508 24.71 11.59 -5.13
N ARG A 509 23.51 12.02 -5.47
CA ARG A 509 23.16 13.43 -5.68
C ARG A 509 22.35 13.95 -4.51
N THR A 510 22.78 15.04 -3.90
CA THR A 510 22.06 15.79 -2.85
C THR A 510 21.77 17.19 -3.35
N ARG A 511 20.53 17.67 -3.16
CA ARG A 511 20.11 19.03 -3.52
C ARG A 511 19.05 19.58 -2.57
N ASP A 512 18.81 20.88 -2.58
CA ASP A 512 17.72 21.51 -1.81
C ASP A 512 16.37 21.04 -2.35
N ILE A 513 15.41 20.78 -1.45
CA ILE A 513 14.06 20.34 -1.85
C ILE A 513 13.34 21.42 -2.68
N LEU A 514 13.63 22.70 -2.47
CA LEU A 514 13.06 23.79 -3.26
C LEU A 514 13.51 23.75 -4.71
N ASP A 515 14.72 23.28 -4.99
CA ASP A 515 15.19 23.11 -6.37
C ASP A 515 14.43 21.96 -7.05
N LEU A 516 14.14 20.88 -6.32
CA LEU A 516 13.24 19.82 -6.80
C LEU A 516 11.86 20.40 -7.13
N PHE A 517 11.22 21.15 -6.23
CA PHE A 517 9.89 21.70 -6.47
C PHE A 517 9.82 22.69 -7.64
N ARG A 518 10.91 23.39 -7.96
CA ARG A 518 10.99 24.27 -9.13
C ARG A 518 11.05 23.49 -10.45
N GLU A 519 11.74 22.34 -10.44
CA GLU A 519 11.88 21.48 -11.62
C GLU A 519 10.67 20.56 -11.82
N ASP A 520 10.18 19.98 -10.73
CA ASP A 520 9.09 19.02 -10.65
C ASP A 520 8.16 19.44 -9.48
N PRO A 521 7.16 20.30 -9.74
CA PRO A 521 6.26 20.81 -8.72
C PRO A 521 5.44 19.71 -8.02
N PRO A 522 5.17 19.81 -6.71
CA PRO A 522 4.19 18.95 -6.05
C PRO A 522 2.81 19.13 -6.69
N ALA A 523 2.10 18.04 -6.91
CA ALA A 523 0.75 18.08 -7.46
C ALA A 523 -0.21 18.56 -6.37
N SER A 524 -1.05 19.56 -6.65
CA SER A 524 -2.08 20.02 -5.70
C SER A 524 -3.47 19.91 -6.32
N PHE A 525 -4.41 19.29 -5.60
CA PHE A 525 -5.79 19.20 -6.01
C PHE A 525 -6.61 20.36 -5.44
N LYS A 526 -7.51 20.89 -6.27
CA LYS A 526 -8.34 22.05 -5.94
C LYS A 526 -9.79 21.59 -5.91
N GLY A 527 -10.47 21.79 -4.79
CA GLY A 527 -11.89 21.48 -4.67
C GLY A 527 -12.74 22.50 -5.41
N THR A 528 -13.66 22.03 -6.26
CA THR A 528 -14.90 22.76 -6.56
C THR A 528 -16.03 21.96 -5.91
N GLY A 529 -16.96 22.61 -5.22
CA GLY A 529 -18.16 21.98 -4.63
C GLY A 529 -19.15 21.38 -5.63
N ASN A 530 -18.70 21.03 -6.84
CA ASN A 530 -19.49 20.33 -7.84
C ASN A 530 -19.03 18.86 -7.90
N ARG A 531 -20.01 17.94 -7.88
CA ARG A 531 -19.90 16.49 -7.60
C ARG A 531 -19.08 15.65 -8.61
N SER A 532 -17.87 16.06 -9.00
CA SER A 532 -17.05 15.34 -10.01
C SER A 532 -15.65 14.92 -9.54
N PHE A 533 -15.31 15.14 -8.27
CA PHE A 533 -14.09 14.64 -7.63
C PHE A 533 -14.42 13.99 -6.29
N GLN A 534 -14.60 12.67 -6.28
CA GLN A 534 -14.44 11.86 -5.08
C GLN A 534 -13.26 10.91 -5.34
N MET A 535 -12.11 11.22 -4.74
CA MET A 535 -11.35 10.16 -4.06
C MET A 535 -12.14 9.79 -2.80
N PRO A 536 -12.03 8.56 -2.26
CA PRO A 536 -12.59 8.26 -0.96
C PRO A 536 -11.92 9.20 0.05
N ILE A 537 -12.67 10.20 0.51
CA ILE A 537 -12.29 10.96 1.70
C ILE A 537 -12.29 9.92 2.81
N SER A 538 -11.20 9.80 3.57
CA SER A 538 -11.12 8.78 4.62
C SER A 538 -12.35 8.90 5.53
N PRO A 539 -12.91 7.77 6.01
CA PRO A 539 -14.06 7.80 6.90
C PRO A 539 -13.85 8.73 8.10
N GLU A 540 -12.60 8.84 8.56
CA GLU A 540 -12.18 9.74 9.64
C GLU A 540 -12.33 11.23 9.28
N ILE A 541 -11.94 11.64 8.07
CA ILE A 541 -12.12 13.03 7.61
C ILE A 541 -13.59 13.33 7.39
N VAL A 542 -14.36 12.40 6.80
CA VAL A 542 -15.82 12.56 6.66
C VAL A 542 -16.47 12.71 8.04
N ASN A 543 -16.08 11.88 9.00
CA ASN A 543 -16.58 11.93 10.37
C ASN A 543 -16.17 13.21 11.10
N ALA A 544 -14.95 13.70 10.91
CA ALA A 544 -14.47 14.96 11.51
C ALA A 544 -15.21 16.17 10.93
N VAL A 545 -15.42 16.20 9.61
CA VAL A 545 -16.19 17.26 8.94
C VAL A 545 -17.66 17.21 9.37
N GLU A 546 -18.29 16.04 9.42
CA GLU A 546 -19.67 15.90 9.89
C GLU A 546 -19.80 16.22 11.38
N ALA A 547 -18.81 15.89 12.22
CA ALA A 547 -18.78 16.26 13.64
C ALA A 547 -18.72 17.79 13.79
N THR A 548 -17.83 18.46 13.06
CA THR A 548 -17.71 19.93 13.05
C THR A 548 -18.99 20.59 12.54
N ARG A 549 -19.61 20.00 11.50
CA ARG A 549 -20.89 20.47 10.95
C ARG A 549 -22.02 20.34 11.96
N LEU A 550 -22.09 19.22 12.69
CA LEU A 550 -23.06 19.01 13.78
C LEU A 550 -22.87 20.03 14.90
N GLU A 551 -21.62 20.32 15.26
CA GLU A 551 -21.28 21.28 16.31
C GLU A 551 -21.68 22.70 15.93
N GLY A 552 -21.45 23.09 14.66
CA GLY A 552 -21.90 24.36 14.10
C GLY A 552 -23.42 24.50 14.07
N HIS A 553 -24.15 23.45 13.68
CA HIS A 553 -25.62 23.43 13.76
C HIS A 553 -26.11 23.59 15.21
N GLY A 554 -25.55 22.83 16.14
CA GLY A 554 -25.92 22.93 17.56
C GLY A 554 -25.58 24.29 18.19
N TYR A 555 -24.56 25.00 17.70
CA TYR A 555 -24.28 26.37 18.11
C TYR A 555 -25.34 27.37 17.60
N LEU A 556 -25.73 27.26 16.34
CA LEU A 556 -26.79 28.10 15.75
C LEU A 556 -28.14 27.86 16.41
N ASP A 557 -28.52 26.61 16.66
CA ASP A 557 -29.79 26.28 17.31
C ASP A 557 -29.87 26.89 18.72
N ARG A 558 -28.78 26.80 19.52
CA ARG A 558 -28.71 27.44 20.85
C ARG A 558 -28.86 28.97 20.81
N LEU A 559 -28.30 29.62 19.78
CA LEU A 559 -28.47 31.06 19.60
C LEU A 559 -29.92 31.41 19.24
N ILE A 560 -30.57 30.61 18.40
CA ILE A 560 -31.97 30.80 18.00
C ILE A 560 -32.90 30.56 19.20
N ASP A 561 -32.68 29.51 19.99
CA ASP A 561 -33.46 29.21 21.20
C ASP A 561 -33.33 30.32 22.25
N SER A 562 -32.11 30.84 22.46
CA SER A 562 -31.88 31.98 23.36
C SER A 562 -32.55 33.26 22.86
N LEU A 563 -32.65 33.43 21.54
CA LEU A 563 -33.38 34.54 20.93
C LEU A 563 -34.90 34.38 21.12
N LEU A 564 -35.42 33.16 20.97
CA LEU A 564 -36.84 32.82 21.19
C LEU A 564 -37.25 33.05 22.65
N GLU A 565 -36.47 32.59 23.64
CA GLU A 565 -36.74 32.85 25.06
C GLU A 565 -36.78 34.34 25.41
N ARG A 566 -35.97 35.16 24.73
CA ARG A 566 -35.96 36.61 24.92
C ARG A 566 -37.14 37.33 24.26
N LEU A 567 -37.66 36.79 23.17
CA LEU A 567 -38.70 37.42 22.35
C LEU A 567 -40.11 36.94 22.73
N ASP A 568 -40.26 35.72 23.25
CA ASP A 568 -41.53 35.13 23.67
C ASP A 568 -41.34 34.20 24.89
N PRO A 569 -41.21 34.76 26.12
CA PRO A 569 -41.02 33.97 27.33
C PRO A 569 -42.29 33.14 27.63
N ALA A 570 -42.11 31.84 27.85
CA ALA A 570 -43.22 30.91 28.08
C ALA A 570 -44.13 31.33 29.26
N PRO A 571 -45.46 31.21 29.15
CA PRO A 571 -46.39 31.62 30.19
C PRO A 571 -46.23 30.78 31.46
N ALA A 572 -46.34 31.43 32.63
CA ALA A 572 -46.24 30.78 33.94
C ALA A 572 -47.33 29.69 34.11
N HIS A 573 -46.89 28.43 34.30
CA HIS A 573 -47.78 27.29 34.54
C HIS A 573 -48.31 27.24 35.97
N ALA A 574 -49.54 26.72 36.13
CA ALA A 574 -50.22 26.58 37.41
C ALA A 574 -49.49 25.58 38.35
N PRO A 575 -49.45 25.86 39.67
CA PRO A 575 -48.77 25.02 40.66
C PRO A 575 -49.44 23.63 40.77
N GLY A 576 -48.63 22.59 40.89
CA GLY A 576 -49.05 21.18 40.96
C GLY A 576 -49.02 20.40 39.64
N SER A 577 -48.54 21.01 38.55
CA SER A 577 -48.44 20.35 37.23
C SER A 577 -47.08 19.66 37.03
N VAL A 578 -47.09 18.43 36.50
CA VAL A 578 -45.87 17.66 36.20
C VAL A 578 -45.15 18.27 34.99
N ARG A 579 -43.89 18.65 35.17
CA ARG A 579 -42.99 19.10 34.11
C ARG A 579 -42.13 17.92 33.63
N TYR A 580 -42.48 17.42 32.45
CA TYR A 580 -41.71 16.40 31.77
C TYR A 580 -40.49 17.01 31.08
N LYS A 581 -39.28 16.73 31.58
CA LYS A 581 -38.04 17.25 30.99
C LYS A 581 -37.73 16.52 29.68
N ILE A 582 -37.22 17.28 28.69
CA ILE A 582 -36.63 16.72 27.48
C ILE A 582 -35.23 16.17 27.84
N PRO A 583 -34.95 14.88 27.63
CA PRO A 583 -33.69 14.29 28.07
C PRO A 583 -32.46 14.93 27.39
N THR A 584 -31.45 15.29 28.19
CA THR A 584 -30.11 15.67 27.72
C THR A 584 -29.23 14.44 27.49
N ASP A 585 -28.03 14.62 26.96
CA ASP A 585 -27.05 13.51 26.80
C ASP A 585 -26.62 12.90 28.12
N GLU A 586 -26.57 13.69 29.19
CA GLU A 586 -26.27 13.24 30.54
C GLU A 586 -27.42 12.39 31.11
N ASP A 587 -28.67 12.85 30.94
CA ASP A 587 -29.86 12.11 31.34
C ASP A 587 -29.97 10.73 30.63
N CYS A 588 -29.52 10.65 29.37
CA CYS A 588 -29.50 9.41 28.59
C CYS A 588 -28.46 8.39 29.10
N ARG A 589 -27.36 8.88 29.69
CA ARG A 589 -26.26 8.07 30.24
C ARG A 589 -26.44 7.70 31.71
N ASP A 590 -27.52 8.13 32.36
CA ASP A 590 -27.81 7.80 33.75
C ASP A 590 -27.83 6.27 33.96
N ALA A 591 -27.09 5.81 34.97
CA ALA A 591 -26.95 4.38 35.27
C ALA A 591 -28.29 3.68 35.54
N ARG A 592 -29.31 4.43 36.01
CA ARG A 592 -30.66 3.90 36.28
C ARG A 592 -31.44 3.55 35.02
N ASN A 593 -31.01 4.01 33.85
CA ASN A 593 -31.64 3.68 32.57
C ASN A 593 -31.40 2.22 32.14
N LYS A 594 -30.46 1.51 32.78
CA LYS A 594 -30.02 0.18 32.34
C LYS A 594 -29.78 -0.80 33.48
N VAL A 595 -30.04 -2.07 33.19
CA VAL A 595 -29.57 -3.22 33.97
C VAL A 595 -28.80 -4.13 33.02
N GLY A 596 -27.47 -4.10 33.14
CA GLY A 596 -26.58 -4.72 32.15
C GLY A 596 -26.77 -4.10 30.76
N VAL A 597 -27.10 -4.93 29.78
CA VAL A 597 -27.33 -4.51 28.38
C VAL A 597 -28.78 -4.10 28.08
N ASN A 598 -29.70 -4.29 29.04
CA ASN A 598 -31.14 -4.06 28.84
C ASN A 598 -31.59 -2.71 29.42
N LEU A 599 -32.53 -2.05 28.74
CA LEU A 599 -33.18 -0.84 29.23
C LEU A 599 -34.19 -1.15 30.34
N THR A 600 -34.15 -0.37 31.41
CA THR A 600 -35.19 -0.33 32.46
C THR A 600 -36.48 0.31 31.92
N PRO A 601 -37.62 0.20 32.63
CA PRO A 601 -38.83 0.96 32.28
C PRO A 601 -38.57 2.46 32.11
N GLU A 602 -37.78 3.05 33.00
CA GLU A 602 -37.36 4.45 32.97
C GLU A 602 -36.45 4.72 31.76
N GLY A 603 -35.48 3.84 31.48
CA GLY A 603 -34.63 3.96 30.29
C GLY A 603 -35.40 3.85 28.97
N LYS A 604 -36.48 3.07 28.93
CA LYS A 604 -37.39 3.03 27.77
C LYS A 604 -38.17 4.33 27.63
N GLU A 605 -38.65 4.89 28.72
CA GLU A 605 -39.33 6.18 28.71
C GLU A 605 -38.39 7.30 28.25
N VAL A 606 -37.13 7.32 28.69
CA VAL A 606 -36.11 8.26 28.19
C VAL A 606 -35.92 8.10 26.67
N LEU A 607 -35.78 6.86 26.18
CA LEU A 607 -35.69 6.59 24.75
C LEU A 607 -36.93 7.06 23.99
N PHE A 608 -38.12 6.87 24.54
CA PHE A 608 -39.37 7.32 23.93
C PHE A 608 -39.47 8.84 23.87
N ARG A 609 -38.97 9.56 24.87
CA ARG A 609 -38.89 11.03 24.83
C ARG A 609 -37.89 11.54 23.79
N LEU A 610 -36.80 10.81 23.52
CA LEU A 610 -35.93 11.12 22.39
C LEU A 610 -36.68 10.98 21.05
N LEU A 611 -37.51 9.94 20.90
CA LEU A 611 -38.35 9.73 19.72
C LEU A 611 -39.48 10.78 19.59
N ASP A 612 -40.09 11.19 20.71
CA ASP A 612 -41.09 12.27 20.76
C ASP A 612 -40.52 13.56 20.14
N ASN A 613 -39.23 13.83 20.39
CA ASN A 613 -38.48 14.98 19.91
C ASN A 613 -37.73 14.73 18.58
N GLY A 614 -38.08 13.67 17.85
CA GLY A 614 -37.60 13.45 16.48
C GLY A 614 -36.20 12.85 16.34
N ALA A 615 -35.64 12.24 17.39
CA ALA A 615 -34.34 11.58 17.29
C ALA A 615 -34.38 10.38 16.31
N GLY A 616 -33.46 10.36 15.33
CA GLY A 616 -33.26 9.22 14.45
C GLY A 616 -32.59 8.03 15.14
N TYR A 617 -32.65 6.84 14.54
CA TYR A 617 -32.16 5.59 15.16
C TYR A 617 -30.69 5.64 15.60
N ASN A 618 -29.82 6.25 14.78
CA ASN A 618 -28.41 6.39 15.09
C ASN A 618 -28.17 7.40 16.21
N SER A 619 -28.94 8.49 16.25
CA SER A 619 -28.84 9.50 17.31
C SER A 619 -29.29 8.93 18.65
N ALA A 620 -30.47 8.31 18.69
CA ALA A 620 -31.02 7.71 19.90
C ALA A 620 -30.17 6.52 20.39
N GLY A 621 -29.65 5.69 19.48
CA GLY A 621 -28.78 4.56 19.82
C GLY A 621 -27.47 5.03 20.45
N ARG A 622 -26.84 6.05 19.89
CA ARG A 622 -25.61 6.66 20.44
C ARG A 622 -25.85 7.29 21.82
N ARG A 623 -26.90 8.10 21.95
CA ARG A 623 -27.21 8.82 23.22
C ARG A 623 -27.54 7.85 24.36
N MET A 624 -28.29 6.79 24.06
CA MET A 624 -28.63 5.73 25.03
C MET A 624 -27.57 4.64 25.13
N SER A 625 -26.48 4.68 24.35
CA SER A 625 -25.46 3.61 24.25
C SER A 625 -26.07 2.20 24.04
N ILE A 626 -26.97 2.08 23.06
CA ILE A 626 -27.63 0.82 22.63
C ILE A 626 -27.54 0.68 21.12
N THR A 627 -27.68 -0.54 20.60
CA THR A 627 -27.59 -0.79 19.15
C THR A 627 -28.75 -0.14 18.38
N GLN A 628 -28.50 0.24 17.13
CA GLN A 628 -29.53 0.77 16.23
C GLN A 628 -30.72 -0.21 16.09
N THR A 629 -30.43 -1.52 16.06
CA THR A 629 -31.43 -2.59 16.05
C THR A 629 -32.31 -2.57 17.31
N ALA A 630 -31.73 -2.34 18.48
CA ALA A 630 -32.48 -2.21 19.73
C ALA A 630 -33.44 -1.00 19.70
N VAL A 631 -33.00 0.15 19.16
CA VAL A 631 -33.86 1.32 18.96
C VAL A 631 -35.00 1.02 17.99
N LYS A 632 -34.70 0.37 16.86
CA LYS A 632 -35.70 0.00 15.84
C LYS A 632 -36.79 -0.91 16.41
N ASN A 633 -36.41 -1.87 17.26
CA ASN A 633 -37.35 -2.75 17.94
C ASN A 633 -38.24 -1.98 18.92
N ARG A 634 -37.66 -1.05 19.69
CA ARG A 634 -38.41 -0.21 20.65
C ARG A 634 -39.26 0.88 20.01
N LYS A 635 -38.93 1.28 18.77
CA LYS A 635 -39.74 2.24 18.01
C LYS A 635 -41.15 1.69 17.73
N LYS A 636 -41.28 0.38 17.50
CA LYS A 636 -42.60 -0.27 17.35
C LYS A 636 -43.42 -0.23 18.64
N ASP A 637 -42.76 -0.41 19.79
CA ASP A 637 -43.38 -0.27 21.12
C ASP A 637 -43.86 1.18 21.34
N TRP A 638 -43.06 2.17 20.93
CA TRP A 638 -43.40 3.60 20.98
C TRP A 638 -44.57 3.97 20.06
N GLU A 639 -44.58 3.47 18.82
CA GLU A 639 -45.70 3.65 17.88
C GLU A 639 -46.99 3.03 18.43
N SER A 640 -46.90 1.85 19.05
CA SER A 640 -48.03 1.15 19.68
C SER A 640 -48.57 1.88 20.92
N ALA A 641 -47.74 2.67 21.60
CA ALA A 641 -48.13 3.48 22.75
C ALA A 641 -48.79 4.82 22.38
N GLY A 642 -48.94 5.14 21.08
CA GLY A 642 -49.53 6.40 20.61
C GLY A 642 -48.53 7.40 20.02
N GLY A 643 -47.27 7.00 19.83
CA GLY A 643 -46.24 7.82 19.21
C GLY A 643 -46.03 9.15 19.94
N LYS A 644 -45.98 10.26 19.20
CA LYS A 644 -45.80 11.61 19.75
C LYS A 644 -46.91 12.05 20.72
N HIS A 645 -48.05 11.36 20.73
CA HIS A 645 -49.21 11.65 21.56
C HIS A 645 -49.42 10.63 22.69
N ARG A 646 -48.45 9.74 22.91
CA ARG A 646 -48.50 8.78 24.02
C ARG A 646 -48.56 9.50 25.38
N GLU A 647 -49.09 8.81 26.38
CA GLU A 647 -48.97 9.24 27.76
C GLU A 647 -47.52 9.07 28.24
N LYS A 648 -46.96 10.12 28.87
CA LYS A 648 -45.58 10.11 29.37
C LYS A 648 -45.54 9.56 30.78
N MET A 649 -44.62 8.65 31.04
CA MET A 649 -44.36 8.15 32.39
C MET A 649 -43.53 9.17 33.17
N PHE A 650 -43.93 9.47 34.40
CA PHE A 650 -43.15 10.32 35.30
C PHE A 650 -41.88 9.60 35.78
N ILE A 651 -40.73 10.26 35.62
CA ILE A 651 -39.43 9.77 36.08
C ILE A 651 -38.93 10.69 37.20
N SER A 652 -38.84 10.15 38.42
CA SER A 652 -38.56 10.92 39.64
C SER A 652 -37.20 11.64 39.67
N TYR A 653 -36.22 11.17 38.90
CA TYR A 653 -34.90 11.80 38.80
C TYR A 653 -34.73 12.74 37.61
N LEU A 654 -35.73 12.82 36.74
CA LEU A 654 -35.69 13.58 35.50
C LEU A 654 -36.75 14.69 35.47
N ASP A 655 -37.91 14.44 36.05
CA ASP A 655 -39.07 15.31 36.02
C ASP A 655 -39.25 16.06 37.33
N THR A 656 -39.92 17.21 37.25
CA THR A 656 -40.23 18.04 38.41
C THR A 656 -41.73 18.28 38.47
N VAL A 657 -42.26 18.49 39.67
CA VAL A 657 -43.63 18.99 39.85
C VAL A 657 -43.53 20.48 40.13
N ALA A 658 -44.24 21.29 39.34
CA ALA A 658 -44.21 22.75 39.40
C ALA A 658 -44.81 23.33 40.68
#